data_AF-A0A1V0QUW0-F1
#
_entry.id   AF-A0A1V0QUW0-F1
#
_cell.length_a   1.000
_cell.length_b   1.000
_cell.length_c   1.000
_cell.angle_alpha   90.00
_cell.angle_beta   90.00
_cell.angle_gamma   90.00
#
_symmetry.space_group_name_H-M   'P 1'
#
loop_
_entity.id
_entity.type
_entity.pdbx_description
1 polymer ?
#
loop_
_entity_poly.entity_id
_entity_poly.type
_entity_poly.pdbx_seq_one_letter_code
_entity_poly.pdbx_strand_id
1 'polypeptide(L)'
;MGTWRSRFESLVVTAVRRHLEVDLVTDLEAVDATDVRAVTRLYQMLDRRPVYSAGLDHVVQTVDQHYARASPKPLTRRLLASLLHETGGHFEELGRAQEAEQCRRIAAELAPGGPDRTILYLVSAISSQQQLYVLGSLTVDAVLRALLHEVGRSGRRIRRARILGVVAYAAHSTGNVERLRGAVEALSVAADTPGYRALVTYYRSRLLIAGSRIEEGLAAEREFTRAAAGIGPKDHAHQLVAHLLESTASRSGAMARASEAALRGDHVGASGWYGQSAEELPASPLRSAMRLFAEAARVNGGLLPSATALRESLARLCSDDLFAARTVTDVELLLTALLMRAVDLHEAGDEAEIVAEIADFLGEFRGGTAVGRPQDSGAYDTDARADMTLVDFLARTTAPVTPAEIVQGLPGRHLVWVNVTGAEVGEHYLTVVTLRPSHPVPLVRRTHVSAADGKALAQCVGEDSEDAPAEAVRRVSGLFFADVDPDATGARILVVPDSVTWAMPWNELAPPGAAELTISMSAGAALRTRPAPAVVVPRVIGIFDEVELEGSRLEARALEQLAAQGHIRFTRVHSLAELHGALEAAPYDILTVSVHGTQSDGFEYRMLLPDGPSSPAALLRLGLPRVVVLGCCWSAKSTERADTTAAALSCLVAGASQVVGGLWAIDDELAGRLLADTYDRHLRRGVPLPQALRQAHLALPPDLRPGAAGLAFIGRG
;
A
#
# COMPACT_ATOMS: atom_id res chain seq x y z
N MET A 1 -17.89 -44.12 -25.26
CA MET A 1 -18.25 -43.00 -26.18
C MET A 1 -17.68 -41.64 -25.73
N GLY A 2 -16.45 -41.58 -25.21
CA GLY A 2 -15.85 -40.34 -24.65
C GLY A 2 -14.70 -39.73 -25.45
N THR A 3 -14.23 -40.39 -26.52
CA THR A 3 -13.00 -40.03 -27.23
C THR A 3 -13.21 -39.14 -28.46
N TRP A 4 -14.42 -39.09 -29.01
CA TRP A 4 -14.74 -38.29 -30.19
C TRP A 4 -15.11 -36.86 -29.84
N ARG A 5 -15.82 -36.65 -28.72
CA ARG A 5 -16.23 -35.32 -28.23
C ARG A 5 -15.03 -34.49 -27.76
N SER A 6 -14.10 -35.08 -27.00
CA SER A 6 -12.90 -34.36 -26.55
C SER A 6 -11.92 -34.07 -27.68
N ARG A 7 -11.81 -34.94 -28.70
CA ARG A 7 -11.01 -34.68 -29.90
C ARG A 7 -11.64 -33.60 -30.78
N PHE A 8 -12.97 -33.56 -30.89
CA PHE A 8 -13.67 -32.52 -31.65
C PHE A 8 -13.63 -31.16 -30.93
N GLU A 9 -13.80 -31.13 -29.60
CA GLU A 9 -13.59 -29.91 -28.80
C GLU A 9 -12.13 -29.44 -28.88
N SER A 10 -11.16 -30.35 -28.79
CA SER A 10 -9.73 -30.01 -28.96
C SER A 10 -9.43 -29.45 -30.36
N LEU A 11 -10.03 -29.99 -31.43
CA LEU A 11 -9.84 -29.52 -32.81
C LEU A 11 -10.53 -28.17 -33.06
N VAL A 12 -11.75 -27.98 -32.56
CA VAL A 12 -12.47 -26.71 -32.66
C VAL A 12 -11.78 -25.64 -31.83
N VAL A 13 -11.33 -25.95 -30.62
CA VAL A 13 -10.53 -25.04 -29.79
C VAL A 13 -9.20 -24.71 -30.48
N THR A 14 -8.53 -25.66 -31.13
CA THR A 14 -7.27 -25.40 -31.87
C THR A 14 -7.49 -24.60 -33.15
N ALA A 15 -8.59 -24.82 -33.87
CA ALA A 15 -8.96 -24.06 -35.06
C ALA A 15 -9.40 -22.63 -34.70
N VAL A 16 -10.20 -22.46 -33.65
CA VAL A 16 -10.57 -21.16 -33.08
C VAL A 16 -9.34 -20.44 -32.55
N ARG A 17 -8.41 -21.12 -31.88
CA ARG A 17 -7.10 -20.57 -31.46
C ARG A 17 -6.27 -20.04 -32.63
N ARG A 18 -6.18 -20.79 -33.73
CA ARG A 18 -5.45 -20.37 -34.94
C ARG A 18 -6.13 -19.25 -35.72
N HIS A 19 -7.45 -19.17 -35.70
CA HIS A 19 -8.20 -18.16 -36.45
C HIS A 19 -8.44 -16.87 -35.66
N LEU A 20 -8.41 -16.95 -34.32
CA LEU A 20 -8.63 -15.83 -33.42
C LEU A 20 -7.35 -15.36 -32.70
N GLU A 21 -6.17 -15.94 -32.91
CA GLU A 21 -4.91 -15.52 -32.23
C GLU A 21 -5.07 -15.38 -30.70
N VAL A 22 -5.72 -16.35 -30.05
CA VAL A 22 -6.04 -16.27 -28.61
C VAL A 22 -4.92 -16.87 -27.76
N ASP A 23 -4.29 -16.02 -26.94
CA ASP A 23 -3.34 -16.42 -25.89
C ASP A 23 -4.05 -17.19 -24.76
N LEU A 24 -3.44 -18.26 -24.26
CA LEU A 24 -3.89 -19.03 -23.09
C LEU A 24 -3.41 -18.41 -21.78
N VAL A 25 -3.96 -18.86 -20.65
CA VAL A 25 -3.42 -18.48 -19.34
C VAL A 25 -2.00 -19.01 -19.10
N THR A 26 -1.59 -20.11 -19.74
CA THR A 26 -0.17 -20.49 -19.78
C THR A 26 0.68 -19.44 -20.48
N ASP A 27 0.10 -18.69 -21.42
CA ASP A 27 0.80 -17.63 -22.13
C ASP A 27 0.80 -16.33 -21.31
N LEU A 28 -0.05 -16.20 -20.26
CA LEU A 28 0.01 -15.17 -19.21
C LEU A 28 1.25 -15.33 -18.32
N GLU A 29 1.69 -16.55 -18.03
CA GLU A 29 3.00 -16.79 -17.37
C GLU A 29 4.16 -16.27 -18.23
N ALA A 30 3.97 -16.25 -19.56
CA ALA A 30 4.93 -15.74 -20.53
C ALA A 30 4.68 -14.28 -20.93
N VAL A 31 3.53 -13.66 -20.60
CA VAL A 31 3.32 -12.21 -20.79
C VAL A 31 4.45 -11.53 -20.04
N ASP A 32 5.09 -10.54 -20.68
CA ASP A 32 6.20 -9.86 -20.02
C ASP A 32 5.68 -9.37 -18.68
N ALA A 33 6.38 -9.73 -17.61
CA ALA A 33 6.00 -9.25 -16.29
C ALA A 33 5.90 -7.72 -16.30
N THR A 34 6.60 -7.00 -17.18
CA THR A 34 6.36 -5.56 -17.42
C THR A 34 4.91 -5.22 -17.77
N ASP A 35 4.28 -6.00 -18.65
CA ASP A 35 2.96 -5.70 -19.22
C ASP A 35 1.83 -5.81 -18.21
N VAL A 36 1.84 -6.92 -17.48
CA VAL A 36 0.88 -7.19 -16.42
C VAL A 36 0.95 -6.11 -15.35
N ARG A 37 2.18 -5.69 -15.04
CA ARG A 37 2.48 -4.68 -14.04
C ARG A 37 2.01 -3.29 -14.46
N ALA A 38 2.27 -2.90 -15.70
CA ALA A 38 1.81 -1.64 -16.27
C ALA A 38 0.28 -1.54 -16.28
N VAL A 39 -0.40 -2.60 -16.75
CA VAL A 39 -1.88 -2.68 -16.76
C VAL A 39 -2.45 -2.54 -15.35
N THR A 40 -1.88 -3.26 -14.39
CA THR A 40 -2.30 -3.22 -12.98
C THR A 40 -2.22 -1.82 -12.40
N ARG A 41 -1.08 -1.14 -12.62
CA ARG A 41 -0.88 0.22 -12.10
C ARG A 41 -1.93 1.18 -12.63
N LEU A 42 -2.20 1.12 -13.93
CA LEU A 42 -3.19 2.01 -14.54
C LEU A 42 -4.60 1.77 -13.96
N TYR A 43 -4.97 0.51 -13.66
CA TYR A 43 -6.22 0.21 -12.99
C TYR A 43 -6.28 0.77 -11.56
N GLN A 44 -5.21 0.61 -10.77
CA GLN A 44 -5.15 1.19 -9.43
C GLN A 44 -5.33 2.70 -9.44
N MET A 45 -4.74 3.41 -10.42
CA MET A 45 -4.95 4.85 -10.58
C MET A 45 -6.41 5.21 -10.89
N LEU A 46 -7.09 4.41 -11.71
CA LEU A 46 -8.51 4.68 -11.99
C LEU A 46 -9.43 4.39 -10.78
N ASP A 47 -9.08 3.45 -9.89
CA ASP A 47 -9.90 3.07 -8.74
C ASP A 47 -9.78 4.03 -7.53
N ARG A 48 -8.80 4.93 -7.50
CA ARG A 48 -8.68 5.93 -6.41
C ARG A 48 -9.61 7.12 -6.56
N ARG A 49 -10.43 7.15 -7.62
CA ARG A 49 -11.19 8.30 -8.14
C ARG A 49 -10.25 9.46 -8.51
N PRO A 50 -10.36 10.04 -9.71
CA PRO A 50 -9.44 11.09 -10.12
C PRO A 50 -9.79 12.41 -9.42
N VAL A 51 -9.01 12.80 -8.42
CA VAL A 51 -8.89 14.20 -8.03
C VAL A 51 -7.58 14.71 -8.65
N TYR A 52 -7.74 15.67 -9.56
CA TYR A 52 -6.75 16.37 -10.40
C TYR A 52 -6.48 15.80 -11.80
N SER A 53 -6.55 16.71 -12.78
CA SER A 53 -6.36 16.51 -14.23
C SER A 53 -5.05 15.79 -14.60
N ALA A 54 -4.00 15.93 -13.79
CA ALA A 54 -2.70 15.32 -14.00
C ALA A 54 -2.69 13.78 -13.90
N GLY A 55 -3.60 13.18 -13.12
CA GLY A 55 -3.67 11.73 -12.95
C GLY A 55 -4.06 11.00 -14.23
N LEU A 56 -5.05 11.53 -14.96
CA LEU A 56 -5.53 10.93 -16.20
C LEU A 56 -4.58 11.19 -17.39
N ASP A 57 -3.95 12.36 -17.45
CA ASP A 57 -2.92 12.65 -18.46
C ASP A 57 -1.69 11.77 -18.26
N HIS A 58 -1.33 11.48 -17.01
CA HIS A 58 -0.29 10.53 -16.68
C HIS A 58 -0.63 9.10 -17.13
N VAL A 59 -1.87 8.63 -16.93
CA VAL A 59 -2.32 7.30 -17.43
C VAL A 59 -2.07 7.19 -18.93
N VAL A 60 -2.45 8.21 -19.70
CA VAL A 60 -2.26 8.24 -21.17
C VAL A 60 -0.77 8.29 -21.54
N GLN A 61 0.00 9.17 -20.89
CA GLN A 61 1.43 9.31 -21.13
C GLN A 61 2.22 8.04 -20.76
N THR A 62 1.84 7.37 -19.67
CA THR A 62 2.46 6.10 -19.25
C THR A 62 2.19 5.00 -20.27
N VAL A 63 0.96 4.85 -20.77
CA VAL A 63 0.66 3.86 -21.81
C VAL A 63 1.49 4.13 -23.07
N ASP A 64 1.58 5.40 -23.48
CA ASP A 64 2.29 5.82 -24.68
C ASP A 64 3.82 5.60 -24.55
N GLN A 65 4.43 6.12 -23.49
CA GLN A 65 5.88 6.01 -23.23
C GLN A 65 6.34 4.57 -23.04
N HIS A 66 5.55 3.76 -22.32
CA HIS A 66 5.91 2.38 -21.99
C HIS A 66 5.95 1.49 -23.24
N TYR A 67 5.08 1.75 -24.23
CA TYR A 67 4.90 0.88 -25.39
C TYR A 67 5.33 1.48 -26.73
N ALA A 68 5.90 2.69 -26.74
CA ALA A 68 6.40 3.36 -27.95
C ALA A 68 7.47 2.57 -28.75
N ARG A 69 8.02 1.47 -28.21
CA ARG A 69 9.15 0.72 -28.83
C ARG A 69 8.85 -0.76 -29.14
N ALA A 70 7.78 -1.36 -28.62
CA ALA A 70 7.47 -2.79 -28.82
C ALA A 70 5.95 -3.03 -28.93
N SER A 71 5.53 -3.96 -29.80
CA SER A 71 4.12 -4.32 -29.92
C SER A 71 3.67 -5.24 -28.77
N PRO A 72 2.69 -4.84 -27.95
CA PRO A 72 2.22 -5.65 -26.82
C PRO A 72 1.50 -6.91 -27.28
N LYS A 73 1.47 -7.92 -26.40
CA LYS A 73 0.75 -9.18 -26.66
C LYS A 73 -0.76 -8.98 -26.79
N PRO A 74 -1.47 -9.85 -27.54
CA PRO A 74 -2.92 -9.73 -27.77
C PRO A 74 -3.74 -9.50 -26.50
N LEU A 75 -3.52 -10.24 -25.41
CA LEU A 75 -4.28 -10.06 -24.17
C LEU A 75 -4.00 -8.70 -23.49
N THR A 76 -2.72 -8.30 -23.38
CA THR A 76 -2.32 -6.99 -22.85
C THR A 76 -2.97 -5.85 -23.62
N ARG A 77 -2.97 -5.93 -24.96
CA ARG A 77 -3.64 -4.96 -25.84
C ARG A 77 -5.12 -4.77 -25.49
N ARG A 78 -5.81 -5.88 -25.18
CA ARG A 78 -7.24 -5.88 -24.83
C ARG A 78 -7.50 -5.26 -23.46
N LEU A 79 -6.64 -5.54 -22.48
CA LEU A 79 -6.72 -4.92 -21.16
C LEU A 79 -6.47 -3.41 -21.23
N LEU A 80 -5.43 -2.99 -21.95
CA LEU A 80 -5.09 -1.57 -22.13
C LEU A 80 -6.18 -0.80 -22.90
N ALA A 81 -6.74 -1.40 -23.94
CA ALA A 81 -7.85 -0.78 -24.67
C ALA A 81 -9.09 -0.59 -23.78
N SER A 82 -9.39 -1.56 -22.91
CA SER A 82 -10.51 -1.45 -21.96
C SER A 82 -10.30 -0.30 -20.98
N LEU A 83 -9.09 -0.20 -20.42
CA LEU A 83 -8.68 0.87 -19.53
C LEU A 83 -8.72 2.26 -20.21
N LEU A 84 -8.18 2.40 -21.43
CA LEU A 84 -8.21 3.66 -22.17
C LEU A 84 -9.64 4.09 -22.47
N HIS A 85 -10.54 3.15 -22.75
CA HIS A 85 -11.94 3.48 -22.92
C HIS A 85 -12.63 3.92 -21.62
N GLU A 86 -12.30 3.29 -20.50
CA GLU A 86 -12.76 3.71 -19.17
C GLU A 86 -12.26 5.12 -18.85
N THR A 87 -10.98 5.38 -19.06
CA THR A 87 -10.32 6.69 -18.91
C THR A 87 -10.98 7.75 -19.80
N GLY A 88 -11.25 7.41 -21.07
CA GLY A 88 -11.90 8.29 -22.01
C GLY A 88 -13.32 8.68 -21.59
N GLY A 89 -14.09 7.75 -21.00
CA GLY A 89 -15.39 8.04 -20.42
C GLY A 89 -15.32 9.08 -19.29
N HIS A 90 -14.33 8.96 -18.42
CA HIS A 90 -14.10 9.95 -17.36
C HIS A 90 -13.69 11.32 -17.92
N PHE A 91 -12.88 11.37 -18.97
CA PHE A 91 -12.57 12.63 -19.63
C PHE A 91 -13.82 13.30 -20.22
N GLU A 92 -14.78 12.53 -20.76
CA GLU A 92 -16.05 13.09 -21.21
C GLU A 92 -16.90 13.64 -20.07
N GLU A 93 -16.97 12.92 -18.94
CA GLU A 93 -17.66 13.39 -17.74
C GLU A 93 -17.09 14.71 -17.21
N LEU A 94 -15.77 14.91 -17.38
CA LEU A 94 -15.04 16.13 -17.00
C LEU A 94 -15.05 17.23 -18.08
N GLY A 95 -15.72 17.04 -19.22
CA GLY A 95 -15.77 18.01 -20.31
C GLY A 95 -14.48 18.11 -21.15
N ARG A 96 -13.56 17.15 -21.03
CA ARG A 96 -12.26 17.08 -21.72
C ARG A 96 -12.35 16.25 -23.00
N ALA A 97 -13.04 16.79 -24.01
CA ALA A 97 -13.40 16.04 -25.21
C ALA A 97 -12.20 15.63 -26.08
N GLN A 98 -11.10 16.39 -26.08
CA GLN A 98 -9.92 16.09 -26.91
C GLN A 98 -9.15 14.88 -26.36
N GLU A 99 -9.00 14.82 -25.05
CA GLU A 99 -8.31 13.75 -24.33
C GLU A 99 -9.13 12.45 -24.34
N ALA A 100 -10.46 12.57 -24.20
CA ALA A 100 -11.37 11.45 -24.42
C ALA A 100 -11.20 10.83 -25.81
N GLU A 101 -11.08 11.67 -26.85
CA GLU A 101 -10.89 11.21 -28.22
C GLU A 101 -9.51 10.59 -28.45
N GLN A 102 -8.47 11.15 -27.83
CA GLN A 102 -7.13 10.57 -27.85
C GLN A 102 -7.12 9.17 -27.22
N CYS A 103 -7.76 8.99 -26.06
CA CYS A 103 -7.90 7.68 -25.43
C CYS A 103 -8.61 6.67 -26.34
N ARG A 104 -9.73 7.06 -26.96
CA ARG A 104 -10.48 6.20 -27.89
C ARG A 104 -9.66 5.79 -29.11
N ARG A 105 -8.89 6.71 -29.67
CA ARG A 105 -8.02 6.45 -30.82
C ARG A 105 -6.95 5.40 -30.48
N ILE A 106 -6.23 5.60 -29.36
CA ILE A 106 -5.19 4.65 -28.91
C ILE A 106 -5.83 3.28 -28.61
N ALA A 107 -7.00 3.24 -27.97
CA ALA A 107 -7.71 2.00 -27.69
C ALA A 107 -8.11 1.25 -28.96
N ALA A 108 -8.57 1.96 -30.00
CA ALA A 108 -8.95 1.38 -31.29
C ALA A 108 -7.74 0.78 -32.03
N GLU A 109 -6.56 1.41 -31.91
CA GLU A 109 -5.30 0.90 -32.47
C GLU A 109 -4.81 -0.35 -31.73
N LEU A 110 -4.91 -0.37 -30.40
CA LEU A 110 -4.53 -1.51 -29.58
C LEU A 110 -5.45 -2.71 -29.81
N ALA A 111 -6.76 -2.51 -29.88
CA ALA A 111 -7.75 -3.60 -29.87
C ALA A 111 -8.75 -3.51 -31.03
N PRO A 112 -8.32 -3.73 -32.29
CA PRO A 112 -9.22 -3.66 -33.44
C PRO A 112 -10.32 -4.73 -33.32
N GLY A 113 -11.56 -4.36 -33.63
CA GLY A 113 -12.73 -5.25 -33.57
C GLY A 113 -13.70 -5.00 -32.40
N GLY A 114 -13.45 -4.00 -31.55
CA GLY A 114 -14.42 -3.51 -30.58
C GLY A 114 -14.67 -4.43 -29.37
N PRO A 115 -15.67 -4.09 -28.53
CA PRO A 115 -15.87 -4.71 -27.21
C PRO A 115 -16.16 -6.20 -27.28
N ASP A 116 -16.90 -6.64 -28.30
CA ASP A 116 -17.29 -8.03 -28.45
C ASP A 116 -16.08 -8.97 -28.65
N ARG A 117 -15.07 -8.52 -29.41
CA ARG A 117 -13.83 -9.28 -29.59
C ARG A 117 -12.99 -9.27 -28.32
N THR A 118 -12.88 -8.13 -27.65
CA THR A 118 -12.17 -7.98 -26.36
C THR A 118 -12.73 -8.94 -25.30
N ILE A 119 -14.05 -9.00 -25.16
CA ILE A 119 -14.74 -9.91 -24.23
C ILE A 119 -14.41 -11.37 -24.52
N LEU A 120 -14.40 -11.80 -25.78
CA LEU A 120 -14.11 -13.19 -26.13
C LEU A 120 -12.71 -13.62 -25.68
N TYR A 121 -11.71 -12.74 -25.85
CA TYR A 121 -10.34 -13.01 -25.38
C TYR A 121 -10.28 -13.10 -23.85
N LEU A 122 -10.86 -12.12 -23.16
CA LEU A 122 -10.82 -12.06 -21.70
C LEU A 122 -11.58 -13.23 -21.05
N VAL A 123 -12.74 -13.63 -21.61
CA VAL A 123 -13.48 -14.82 -21.14
C VAL A 123 -12.68 -16.10 -21.40
N SER A 124 -11.98 -16.20 -22.55
CA SER A 124 -11.10 -17.33 -22.83
C SER A 124 -9.96 -17.43 -21.82
N ALA A 125 -9.43 -16.29 -21.35
CA ALA A 125 -8.44 -16.25 -20.27
C ALA A 125 -9.02 -16.72 -18.92
N ILE A 126 -10.31 -16.52 -18.65
CA ILE A 126 -10.91 -17.02 -17.39
C ILE A 126 -11.26 -18.53 -17.46
N SER A 127 -11.51 -19.06 -18.65
CA SER A 127 -12.17 -20.37 -18.82
C SER A 127 -11.28 -21.59 -18.50
N SER A 128 -9.97 -21.45 -18.31
CA SER A 128 -9.11 -22.54 -17.79
C SER A 128 -9.16 -22.58 -16.25
N GLN A 129 -10.16 -23.30 -15.72
CA GLN A 129 -10.51 -23.36 -14.29
C GLN A 129 -9.35 -23.70 -13.31
N GLN A 130 -8.23 -24.24 -13.79
CA GLN A 130 -7.06 -24.60 -12.98
C GLN A 130 -5.95 -23.53 -12.93
N GLN A 131 -6.05 -22.43 -13.68
CA GLN A 131 -4.93 -21.50 -13.87
C GLN A 131 -5.16 -20.08 -13.34
N LEU A 132 -6.39 -19.70 -12.98
CA LEU A 132 -6.66 -18.38 -12.37
C LEU A 132 -5.92 -18.17 -11.05
N TYR A 133 -5.77 -19.23 -10.24
CA TYR A 133 -5.05 -19.19 -8.96
C TYR A 133 -3.52 -19.11 -9.12
N VAL A 134 -3.01 -19.37 -10.33
CA VAL A 134 -1.58 -19.28 -10.67
C VAL A 134 -1.23 -17.85 -11.10
N LEU A 135 -2.23 -17.08 -11.54
CA LEU A 135 -2.07 -15.67 -11.84
C LEU A 135 -1.96 -14.86 -10.55
N GLY A 136 -1.13 -13.82 -10.56
CA GLY A 136 -1.11 -12.82 -9.50
C GLY A 136 -2.50 -12.20 -9.30
N SER A 137 -2.86 -11.94 -8.04
CA SER A 137 -4.17 -11.39 -7.65
C SER A 137 -4.55 -10.11 -8.43
N LEU A 138 -3.56 -9.29 -8.72
CA LEU A 138 -3.69 -8.04 -9.47
C LEU A 138 -4.01 -8.26 -10.96
N THR A 139 -3.44 -9.30 -11.57
CA THR A 139 -3.75 -9.69 -12.97
C THR A 139 -5.19 -10.14 -13.08
N VAL A 140 -5.64 -10.93 -12.10
CA VAL A 140 -7.01 -11.40 -12.05
C VAL A 140 -7.96 -10.21 -11.91
N ASP A 141 -7.67 -9.27 -11.01
CA ASP A 141 -8.46 -8.05 -10.87
C ASP A 141 -8.58 -7.27 -12.19
N ALA A 142 -7.45 -7.05 -12.88
CA ALA A 142 -7.42 -6.35 -14.15
C ALA A 142 -8.29 -7.02 -15.23
N VAL A 143 -8.24 -8.34 -15.35
CA VAL A 143 -9.07 -9.10 -16.30
C VAL A 143 -10.55 -8.99 -15.95
N LEU A 144 -10.90 -9.08 -14.67
CA LEU A 144 -12.28 -8.99 -14.20
C LEU A 144 -12.85 -7.57 -14.43
N ARG A 145 -12.08 -6.53 -14.12
CA ARG A 145 -12.49 -5.13 -14.36
C ARG A 145 -12.69 -4.86 -15.85
N ALA A 146 -11.73 -5.24 -16.68
CA ALA A 146 -11.84 -5.10 -18.13
C ALA A 146 -13.12 -5.76 -18.67
N LEU A 147 -13.42 -6.98 -18.21
CA LEU A 147 -14.66 -7.67 -18.59
C LEU A 147 -15.91 -6.94 -18.17
N LEU A 148 -15.96 -6.43 -16.94
CA LEU A 148 -17.12 -5.67 -16.45
C LEU A 148 -17.33 -4.40 -17.29
N HIS A 149 -16.26 -3.67 -17.56
CA HIS A 149 -16.29 -2.46 -18.38
C HIS A 149 -16.76 -2.76 -19.81
N GLU A 150 -16.15 -3.74 -20.48
CA GLU A 150 -16.44 -4.07 -21.87
C GLU A 150 -17.85 -4.66 -22.05
N VAL A 151 -18.35 -5.44 -21.08
CA VAL A 151 -19.73 -5.93 -21.09
C VAL A 151 -20.73 -4.78 -21.10
N GLY A 152 -20.47 -3.70 -20.36
CA GLY A 152 -21.28 -2.49 -20.37
C GLY A 152 -21.37 -1.83 -21.75
N ARG A 153 -20.28 -1.87 -22.51
CA ARG A 153 -20.13 -1.25 -23.84
C ARG A 153 -20.52 -2.16 -25.01
N SER A 154 -20.66 -3.46 -24.77
CA SER A 154 -20.98 -4.44 -25.80
C SER A 154 -22.39 -4.32 -26.37
N GLY A 155 -22.56 -4.76 -27.63
CA GLY A 155 -23.85 -4.74 -28.31
C GLY A 155 -24.86 -5.78 -27.81
N ARG A 156 -26.11 -5.70 -28.29
CA ARG A 156 -27.21 -6.63 -27.92
C ARG A 156 -26.97 -8.10 -28.33
N ARG A 157 -25.96 -8.38 -29.17
CA ARG A 157 -25.63 -9.73 -29.67
C ARG A 157 -24.91 -10.59 -28.63
N ILE A 158 -24.39 -9.97 -27.57
CA ILE A 158 -23.68 -10.67 -26.50
C ILE A 158 -24.66 -11.19 -25.45
N ARG A 159 -24.46 -12.45 -25.02
CA ARG A 159 -25.15 -13.04 -23.87
C ARG A 159 -24.57 -12.49 -22.56
N ARG A 160 -24.94 -11.25 -22.20
CA ARG A 160 -24.41 -10.52 -21.04
C ARG A 160 -24.48 -11.32 -19.74
N ALA A 161 -25.63 -11.93 -19.44
CA ALA A 161 -25.81 -12.74 -18.23
C ALA A 161 -24.80 -13.91 -18.13
N ARG A 162 -24.47 -14.54 -19.27
CA ARG A 162 -23.50 -15.63 -19.31
C ARG A 162 -22.09 -15.16 -18.94
N ILE A 163 -21.66 -14.03 -19.49
CA ILE A 163 -20.33 -13.49 -19.20
C ILE A 163 -20.25 -13.01 -17.76
N LEU A 164 -21.25 -12.26 -17.30
CA LEU A 164 -21.30 -11.77 -15.93
C LEU A 164 -21.35 -12.91 -14.90
N GLY A 165 -21.99 -14.04 -15.23
CA GLY A 165 -21.93 -15.25 -14.41
C GLY A 165 -20.53 -15.86 -14.31
N VAL A 166 -19.74 -15.81 -15.39
CA VAL A 166 -18.34 -16.23 -15.41
C VAL A 166 -17.45 -15.26 -14.63
N VAL A 167 -17.65 -13.95 -14.78
CA VAL A 167 -16.93 -12.92 -14.01
C VAL A 167 -17.22 -13.06 -12.51
N ALA A 168 -18.48 -13.21 -12.13
CA ALA A 168 -18.86 -13.39 -10.72
C ALA A 168 -18.25 -14.66 -10.12
N TYR A 169 -18.21 -15.76 -10.88
CA TYR A 169 -17.51 -16.98 -10.47
C TYR A 169 -16.02 -16.73 -10.23
N ALA A 170 -15.34 -16.13 -11.20
CA ALA A 170 -13.90 -15.88 -11.11
C ALA A 170 -13.54 -14.88 -10.00
N ALA A 171 -14.34 -13.82 -9.81
CA ALA A 171 -14.18 -12.87 -8.71
C ALA A 171 -14.38 -13.55 -7.35
N HIS A 172 -15.42 -14.38 -7.22
CA HIS A 172 -15.65 -15.15 -6.00
C HIS A 172 -14.52 -16.13 -5.70
N SER A 173 -14.08 -16.90 -6.70
CA SER A 173 -13.06 -17.94 -6.51
C SER A 173 -11.69 -17.36 -6.16
N THR A 174 -11.41 -16.12 -6.58
CA THR A 174 -10.13 -15.44 -6.30
C THR A 174 -10.20 -14.47 -5.13
N GLY A 175 -11.32 -14.42 -4.40
CA GLY A 175 -11.48 -13.56 -3.23
C GLY A 175 -11.65 -12.07 -3.53
N ASN A 176 -11.94 -11.70 -4.79
CA ASN A 176 -12.05 -10.31 -5.20
C ASN A 176 -13.48 -9.76 -4.93
N VAL A 177 -13.70 -9.30 -3.70
CA VAL A 177 -15.01 -8.86 -3.20
C VAL A 177 -15.56 -7.65 -3.96
N GLU A 178 -14.70 -6.71 -4.35
CA GLU A 178 -15.13 -5.50 -5.06
C GLU A 178 -15.63 -5.83 -6.47
N ARG A 179 -14.85 -6.61 -7.24
CA ARG A 179 -15.29 -7.05 -8.58
C ARG A 179 -16.48 -7.99 -8.51
N LEU A 180 -16.58 -8.79 -7.45
CA LEU A 180 -17.77 -9.60 -7.20
C LEU A 180 -19.01 -8.72 -7.03
N ARG A 181 -18.91 -7.61 -6.29
CA ARG A 181 -20.02 -6.64 -6.12
C ARG A 181 -20.49 -6.08 -7.45
N GLY A 182 -19.56 -5.54 -8.26
CA GLY A 182 -19.87 -5.01 -9.59
C GLY A 182 -20.46 -6.06 -10.53
N ALA A 183 -19.92 -7.28 -10.51
CA ALA A 183 -20.43 -8.39 -11.32
C ALA A 183 -21.86 -8.80 -10.91
N VAL A 184 -22.15 -8.83 -9.61
CA VAL A 184 -23.48 -9.18 -9.08
C VAL A 184 -24.51 -8.12 -9.40
N GLU A 185 -24.17 -6.84 -9.29
CA GLU A 185 -25.05 -5.73 -9.66
C GLU A 185 -25.40 -5.80 -11.15
N ALA A 186 -24.39 -5.88 -12.01
CA ALA A 186 -24.59 -6.00 -13.46
C ALA A 186 -25.36 -7.28 -13.83
N LEU A 187 -25.04 -8.42 -13.20
CA LEU A 187 -25.73 -9.69 -13.46
C LEU A 187 -27.20 -9.62 -13.03
N SER A 188 -27.51 -8.93 -11.93
CA SER A 188 -28.89 -8.81 -11.44
C SER A 188 -29.80 -8.08 -12.44
N VAL A 189 -29.25 -7.15 -13.21
CA VAL A 189 -29.95 -6.45 -14.31
C VAL A 189 -30.05 -7.34 -15.56
N ALA A 190 -29.00 -8.11 -15.85
CA ALA A 190 -28.92 -8.92 -17.07
C ALA A 190 -29.60 -10.31 -16.96
N ALA A 191 -29.88 -10.81 -15.76
CA ALA A 191 -30.34 -12.17 -15.51
C ALA A 191 -31.69 -12.47 -16.18
N ASP A 192 -31.64 -13.27 -17.24
CA ASP A 192 -32.78 -13.62 -18.09
C ASP A 192 -33.37 -15.01 -17.79
N THR A 193 -32.59 -15.92 -17.18
CA THR A 193 -33.04 -17.27 -16.80
C THR A 193 -33.17 -17.44 -15.27
N PRO A 194 -33.97 -18.42 -14.79
CA PRO A 194 -33.98 -18.81 -13.38
C PRO A 194 -32.59 -19.16 -12.84
N GLY A 195 -31.76 -19.81 -13.67
CA GLY A 195 -30.37 -20.13 -13.36
C GLY A 195 -29.51 -18.91 -13.02
N TYR A 196 -29.53 -17.86 -13.85
CA TYR A 196 -28.76 -16.64 -13.56
C TYR A 196 -29.29 -15.89 -12.34
N ARG A 197 -30.61 -15.91 -12.08
CA ARG A 197 -31.19 -15.33 -10.85
C ARG A 197 -30.74 -16.09 -9.60
N ALA A 198 -30.64 -17.41 -9.67
CA ALA A 198 -30.07 -18.21 -8.59
C ALA A 198 -28.59 -17.86 -8.34
N LEU A 199 -27.78 -17.69 -9.40
CA LEU A 199 -26.39 -17.24 -9.27
C LEU A 199 -26.27 -15.86 -8.59
N VAL A 200 -27.11 -14.89 -8.97
CA VAL A 200 -27.17 -13.57 -8.29
C VAL A 200 -27.43 -13.74 -6.80
N THR A 201 -28.37 -14.60 -6.44
CA THR A 201 -28.73 -14.88 -5.04
C THR A 201 -27.56 -15.50 -4.28
N TYR A 202 -26.87 -16.48 -4.88
CA TYR A 202 -25.67 -17.08 -4.30
C TYR A 202 -24.57 -16.04 -4.08
N TYR A 203 -24.20 -15.26 -5.08
CA TYR A 203 -23.09 -14.32 -4.93
C TYR A 203 -23.45 -13.13 -4.03
N ARG A 204 -24.72 -12.69 -4.00
CA ARG A 204 -25.20 -11.76 -2.96
C ARG A 204 -25.02 -12.33 -1.56
N SER A 205 -25.25 -13.63 -1.35
CA SER A 205 -24.96 -14.28 -0.06
C SER A 205 -23.50 -14.10 0.34
N ARG A 206 -22.56 -14.28 -0.59
CA ARG A 206 -21.12 -14.13 -0.34
C ARG A 206 -20.77 -12.68 0.01
N LEU A 207 -21.33 -11.71 -0.70
CA LEU A 207 -21.13 -10.28 -0.43
C LEU A 207 -21.68 -9.85 0.92
N LEU A 208 -22.86 -10.35 1.31
CA LEU A 208 -23.46 -10.08 2.61
C LEU A 208 -22.61 -10.66 3.75
N ILE A 209 -22.10 -11.89 3.58
CA ILE A 209 -21.19 -12.51 4.55
C ILE A 209 -19.88 -11.72 4.66
N ALA A 210 -19.28 -11.33 3.52
CA ALA A 210 -18.07 -10.53 3.50
C ALA A 210 -18.25 -9.13 4.12
N GLY A 211 -19.46 -8.57 4.07
CA GLY A 211 -19.82 -7.30 4.72
C GLY A 211 -20.37 -7.45 6.13
N SER A 212 -20.06 -8.54 6.84
CA SER A 212 -20.50 -8.83 8.21
C SER A 212 -22.03 -8.94 8.43
N ARG A 213 -22.83 -9.03 7.36
CA ARG A 213 -24.30 -9.24 7.40
C ARG A 213 -24.63 -10.73 7.27
N ILE A 214 -24.10 -11.48 8.22
CA ILE A 214 -24.04 -12.95 8.20
C ILE A 214 -25.43 -13.60 8.07
N GLU A 215 -26.39 -13.21 8.91
CA GLU A 215 -27.71 -13.88 8.96
C GLU A 215 -28.47 -13.74 7.64
N GLU A 216 -28.40 -12.54 7.06
CA GLU A 216 -28.98 -12.24 5.75
C GLU A 216 -28.27 -13.00 4.63
N GLY A 217 -26.93 -13.11 4.71
CA GLY A 217 -26.14 -13.92 3.81
C GLY A 217 -26.55 -15.40 3.85
N LEU A 218 -26.69 -15.99 5.04
CA LEU A 218 -27.13 -17.37 5.20
C LEU A 218 -28.59 -17.58 4.73
N ALA A 219 -29.45 -16.58 4.91
CA ALA A 219 -30.81 -16.62 4.37
C ALA A 219 -30.82 -16.65 2.83
N ALA A 220 -29.99 -15.82 2.20
CA ALA A 220 -29.79 -15.80 0.76
C ALA A 220 -29.16 -17.11 0.24
N GLU A 221 -28.21 -17.72 0.96
CA GLU A 221 -27.67 -19.04 0.60
C GLU A 221 -28.76 -20.12 0.61
N ARG A 222 -29.62 -20.14 1.64
CA ARG A 222 -30.77 -21.08 1.72
C ARG A 222 -31.77 -20.84 0.58
N GLU A 223 -31.97 -19.60 0.18
CA GLU A 223 -32.78 -19.26 -1.00
C GLU A 223 -32.14 -19.78 -2.29
N PHE A 224 -30.83 -19.61 -2.45
CA PHE A 224 -30.08 -20.20 -3.56
C PHE A 224 -30.24 -21.72 -3.61
N THR A 225 -30.02 -22.44 -2.50
CA THR A 225 -30.14 -23.91 -2.47
C THR A 225 -31.53 -24.38 -2.91
N ARG A 226 -32.58 -23.69 -2.46
CA ARG A 226 -33.97 -23.97 -2.85
C ARG A 226 -34.21 -23.71 -4.35
N ALA A 227 -33.70 -22.61 -4.88
CA ALA A 227 -33.82 -22.28 -6.29
C ALA A 227 -33.00 -23.21 -7.19
N ALA A 228 -31.79 -23.57 -6.76
CA ALA A 228 -30.84 -24.44 -7.47
C ALA A 228 -31.41 -25.84 -7.74
N ALA A 229 -32.17 -26.40 -6.78
CA ALA A 229 -32.80 -27.71 -6.93
C ALA A 229 -33.79 -27.80 -8.10
N GLY A 230 -34.37 -26.67 -8.54
CA GLY A 230 -35.32 -26.60 -9.65
C GLY A 230 -34.69 -26.31 -11.02
N ILE A 231 -33.37 -26.10 -11.10
CA ILE A 231 -32.71 -25.65 -12.34
C ILE A 231 -32.27 -26.85 -13.19
N GLY A 232 -33.02 -27.09 -14.28
CA GLY A 232 -32.78 -28.21 -15.17
C GLY A 232 -31.61 -28.03 -16.16
N PRO A 233 -31.15 -29.11 -16.81
CA PRO A 233 -29.99 -29.10 -17.73
C PRO A 233 -30.11 -28.21 -18.97
N LYS A 234 -31.31 -27.71 -19.26
CA LYS A 234 -31.59 -26.81 -20.39
C LYS A 234 -31.30 -25.34 -20.06
N ASP A 235 -31.16 -24.99 -18.78
CA ASP A 235 -30.79 -23.63 -18.38
C ASP A 235 -29.31 -23.37 -18.70
N HIS A 236 -29.02 -22.20 -19.27
CA HIS A 236 -27.66 -21.83 -19.65
C HIS A 236 -26.70 -21.67 -18.46
N ALA A 237 -27.22 -21.48 -17.24
CA ALA A 237 -26.42 -21.42 -16.02
C ALA A 237 -26.34 -22.76 -15.27
N HIS A 238 -26.98 -23.84 -15.76
CA HIS A 238 -27.11 -25.11 -15.04
C HIS A 238 -25.78 -25.68 -14.52
N GLN A 239 -24.72 -25.67 -15.34
CA GLN A 239 -23.41 -26.21 -14.94
C GLN A 239 -22.78 -25.42 -13.78
N LEU A 240 -22.85 -24.08 -13.82
CA LEU A 240 -22.33 -23.22 -12.74
C LEU A 240 -23.16 -23.38 -11.46
N VAL A 241 -24.48 -23.45 -11.59
CA VAL A 241 -25.39 -23.68 -10.47
C VAL A 241 -25.14 -25.05 -9.83
N ALA A 242 -24.99 -26.11 -10.62
CA ALA A 242 -24.72 -27.45 -10.13
C ALA A 242 -23.38 -27.51 -9.38
N HIS A 243 -22.33 -26.90 -9.91
CA HIS A 243 -21.03 -26.83 -9.25
C HIS A 243 -21.09 -26.09 -7.90
N LEU A 244 -21.80 -24.95 -7.84
CA LEU A 244 -21.99 -24.21 -6.60
C LEU A 244 -22.93 -24.93 -5.62
N LEU A 245 -23.89 -25.70 -6.13
CA LEU A 245 -24.75 -26.54 -5.30
C LEU A 245 -23.93 -27.68 -4.66
N GLU A 246 -23.01 -28.29 -5.41
CA GLU A 246 -22.07 -29.28 -4.87
C GLU A 246 -21.11 -28.65 -3.85
N SER A 247 -20.59 -27.45 -4.10
CA SER A 247 -19.70 -26.76 -3.14
C SER A 247 -20.43 -26.35 -1.86
N THR A 248 -21.69 -25.91 -1.96
CA THR A 248 -22.54 -25.60 -0.79
C THR A 248 -23.01 -26.87 -0.06
N ALA A 249 -23.10 -28.01 -0.76
CA ALA A 249 -23.33 -29.33 -0.15
C ALA A 249 -22.06 -29.90 0.51
N SER A 250 -20.87 -29.53 0.01
CA SER A 250 -19.54 -29.88 0.56
C SER A 250 -19.20 -29.08 1.83
N ARG A 251 -20.09 -29.11 2.83
CA ARG A 251 -19.82 -28.58 4.18
C ARG A 251 -18.80 -29.42 4.98
N SER A 252 -18.12 -30.38 4.34
CA SER A 252 -17.20 -31.31 5.00
C SER A 252 -15.74 -30.86 5.00
N GLY A 253 -15.34 -29.87 4.20
CA GLY A 253 -13.95 -29.37 4.13
C GLY A 253 -13.55 -28.47 5.31
N ALA A 254 -12.26 -28.37 5.61
CA ALA A 254 -11.73 -27.61 6.75
C ALA A 254 -12.20 -26.14 6.75
N MET A 255 -12.11 -25.44 5.61
CA MET A 255 -12.57 -24.04 5.49
C MET A 255 -14.08 -23.86 5.79
N ALA A 256 -14.92 -24.81 5.36
CA ALA A 256 -16.36 -24.75 5.59
C ALA A 256 -16.69 -24.97 7.07
N ARG A 257 -16.01 -25.92 7.72
CA ARG A 257 -16.11 -26.15 9.17
C ARG A 257 -15.58 -24.98 9.97
N ALA A 258 -14.50 -24.34 9.53
CA ALA A 258 -13.94 -23.15 10.16
C ALA A 258 -14.94 -21.99 10.15
N SER A 259 -15.53 -21.73 8.97
CA SER A 259 -16.57 -20.71 8.82
C SER A 259 -17.77 -21.03 9.69
N GLU A 260 -18.27 -22.28 9.68
CA GLU A 260 -19.39 -22.69 10.53
C GLU A 260 -19.11 -22.54 12.03
N ALA A 261 -17.90 -22.88 12.48
CA ALA A 261 -17.48 -22.70 13.87
C ALA A 261 -17.40 -21.20 14.23
N ALA A 262 -16.81 -20.37 13.37
CA ALA A 262 -16.73 -18.93 13.57
C ALA A 262 -18.12 -18.29 13.67
N LEU A 263 -19.06 -18.72 12.82
CA LEU A 263 -20.45 -18.27 12.83
C LEU A 263 -21.20 -18.64 14.11
N ARG A 264 -20.81 -19.73 14.77
CA ARG A 264 -21.38 -20.17 16.06
C ARG A 264 -20.70 -19.52 17.27
N GLY A 265 -19.67 -18.71 17.06
CA GLY A 265 -18.81 -18.22 18.14
C GLY A 265 -17.93 -19.32 18.76
N ASP A 266 -17.79 -20.48 18.10
CA ASP A 266 -16.85 -21.53 18.50
C ASP A 266 -15.44 -21.15 18.03
N HIS A 267 -14.79 -20.28 18.81
CA HIS A 267 -13.47 -19.76 18.51
C HIS A 267 -12.38 -20.84 18.51
N VAL A 268 -12.54 -21.89 19.34
CA VAL A 268 -11.61 -23.03 19.39
C VAL A 268 -11.71 -23.83 18.10
N GLY A 269 -12.92 -24.20 17.70
CA GLY A 269 -13.17 -24.89 16.43
C GLY A 269 -12.74 -24.06 15.23
N ALA A 270 -13.09 -22.77 15.20
CA ALA A 270 -12.72 -21.86 14.11
C ALA A 270 -11.20 -21.79 13.95
N SER A 271 -10.47 -21.59 15.05
CA SER A 271 -9.01 -21.54 15.03
C SER A 271 -8.38 -22.84 14.53
N GLY A 272 -8.87 -23.99 14.99
CA GLY A 272 -8.38 -25.30 14.58
C GLY A 272 -8.60 -25.56 13.08
N TRP A 273 -9.83 -25.34 12.60
CA TRP A 273 -10.19 -25.62 11.21
C TRP A 273 -9.57 -24.63 10.22
N TYR A 274 -9.45 -23.34 10.56
CA TYR A 274 -8.71 -22.39 9.72
C TYR A 274 -7.22 -22.74 9.67
N GLY A 275 -6.65 -23.17 10.80
CA GLY A 275 -5.27 -23.64 10.87
C GLY A 275 -5.03 -24.86 9.96
N GLN A 276 -5.91 -25.86 10.03
CA GLN A 276 -5.86 -27.01 9.14
C GLN A 276 -6.04 -26.60 7.66
N SER A 277 -6.96 -25.69 7.37
CA SER A 277 -7.15 -25.18 6.00
C SER A 277 -5.90 -24.49 5.47
N ALA A 278 -5.14 -23.78 6.31
CA ALA A 278 -3.86 -23.17 5.92
C ALA A 278 -2.81 -24.24 5.58
N GLU A 279 -2.75 -25.33 6.35
CA GLU A 279 -1.82 -26.45 6.13
C GLU A 279 -2.13 -27.24 4.85
N GLU A 280 -3.40 -27.36 4.47
CA GLU A 280 -3.84 -28.02 3.24
C GLU A 280 -3.57 -27.19 1.97
N LEU A 281 -3.37 -25.88 2.11
CA LEU A 281 -3.15 -24.96 0.99
C LEU A 281 -1.65 -24.82 0.63
N PRO A 282 -1.32 -24.64 -0.66
CA PRO A 282 0.03 -24.26 -1.06
C PRO A 282 0.36 -22.83 -0.57
N ALA A 283 1.67 -22.52 -0.49
CA ALA A 283 2.16 -21.17 -0.21
C ALA A 283 1.51 -20.16 -1.15
N SER A 284 0.68 -19.27 -0.60
CA SER A 284 -0.13 -18.31 -1.35
C SER A 284 -0.73 -17.28 -0.39
N PRO A 285 -1.14 -16.09 -0.88
CA PRO A 285 -1.89 -15.12 -0.07
C PRO A 285 -3.13 -15.70 0.63
N LEU A 286 -3.77 -16.70 0.01
CA LEU A 286 -4.93 -17.38 0.58
C LEU A 286 -4.55 -18.25 1.79
N ARG A 287 -3.42 -18.96 1.74
CA ARG A 287 -2.88 -19.68 2.91
C ARG A 287 -2.58 -18.72 4.05
N SER A 288 -1.92 -17.60 3.75
CA SER A 288 -1.63 -16.54 4.74
C SER A 288 -2.93 -15.99 5.36
N ALA A 289 -3.97 -15.77 4.55
CA ALA A 289 -5.28 -15.34 5.03
C ALA A 289 -5.98 -16.41 5.91
N MET A 290 -5.89 -17.70 5.57
CA MET A 290 -6.42 -18.76 6.44
C MET A 290 -5.67 -18.80 7.78
N ARG A 291 -4.35 -18.62 7.79
CA ARG A 291 -3.58 -18.51 9.03
C ARG A 291 -3.99 -17.28 9.85
N LEU A 292 -4.18 -16.13 9.18
CA LEU A 292 -4.68 -14.90 9.80
C LEU A 292 -6.02 -15.16 10.51
N PHE A 293 -6.98 -15.78 9.85
CA PHE A 293 -8.28 -16.10 10.45
C PHE A 293 -8.17 -17.07 11.62
N ALA A 294 -7.23 -18.03 11.55
CA ALA A 294 -6.97 -18.94 12.66
C ALA A 294 -6.50 -18.20 13.92
N GLU A 295 -5.57 -17.25 13.78
CA GLU A 295 -5.09 -16.43 14.91
C GLU A 295 -6.12 -15.38 15.35
N ALA A 296 -6.90 -14.80 14.43
CA ALA A 296 -8.02 -13.92 14.77
C ALA A 296 -9.05 -14.62 15.66
N ALA A 297 -9.37 -15.88 15.34
CA ALA A 297 -10.21 -16.69 16.21
C ALA A 297 -9.58 -16.92 17.60
N ARG A 298 -8.25 -17.09 17.70
CA ARG A 298 -7.57 -17.21 19.01
C ARG A 298 -7.66 -15.94 19.83
N VAL A 299 -7.45 -14.78 19.20
CA VAL A 299 -7.57 -13.48 19.88
C VAL A 299 -9.00 -13.29 20.38
N ASN A 300 -9.99 -13.43 19.49
CA ASN A 300 -11.41 -13.23 19.83
C ASN A 300 -11.92 -14.24 20.86
N GLY A 301 -11.40 -15.48 20.85
CA GLY A 301 -11.74 -16.50 21.82
C GLY A 301 -10.98 -16.43 23.15
N GLY A 302 -10.10 -15.44 23.34
CA GLY A 302 -9.26 -15.34 24.53
C GLY A 302 -8.27 -16.51 24.69
N LEU A 303 -7.91 -17.18 23.59
CA LEU A 303 -7.08 -18.38 23.56
C LEU A 303 -5.57 -18.09 23.61
N LEU A 304 -5.20 -16.83 23.83
CA LEU A 304 -3.81 -16.36 23.98
C LEU A 304 -3.65 -15.81 25.42
N PRO A 305 -3.38 -16.67 26.41
CA PRO A 305 -3.43 -16.30 27.83
C PRO A 305 -2.14 -15.68 28.37
N SER A 306 -1.07 -15.60 27.57
CA SER A 306 0.24 -15.12 28.02
C SER A 306 1.06 -14.50 26.88
N ALA A 307 2.11 -13.75 27.24
CA ALA A 307 3.10 -13.21 26.31
C ALA A 307 3.74 -14.31 25.44
N THR A 308 4.03 -15.49 26.01
CA THR A 308 4.54 -16.65 25.26
C THR A 308 3.56 -17.11 24.18
N ALA A 309 2.26 -17.21 24.50
CA ALA A 309 1.24 -17.61 23.53
C ALA A 309 1.10 -16.58 22.38
N LEU A 310 1.25 -15.28 22.70
CA LEU A 310 1.31 -14.22 21.68
C LEU A 310 2.54 -14.35 20.78
N ARG A 311 3.73 -14.63 21.33
CA ARG A 311 4.95 -14.86 20.52
C ARG A 311 4.80 -16.09 19.62
N GLU A 312 4.21 -17.17 20.12
CA GLU A 312 3.90 -18.33 19.29
C GLU A 312 2.89 -18.01 18.16
N SER A 313 1.90 -17.16 18.43
CA SER A 313 0.98 -16.63 17.40
C SER A 313 1.73 -15.84 16.34
N LEU A 314 2.59 -14.90 16.74
CA LEU A 314 3.44 -14.15 15.80
C LEU A 314 4.33 -15.09 14.97
N ALA A 315 4.97 -16.08 15.60
CA ALA A 315 5.82 -17.04 14.90
C ALA A 315 5.05 -17.81 13.83
N ARG A 316 3.82 -18.26 14.12
CA ARG A 316 2.95 -18.92 13.11
C ARG A 316 2.59 -17.99 11.97
N LEU A 317 2.20 -16.74 12.28
CA LEU A 317 1.88 -15.73 11.27
C LEU A 317 3.08 -15.44 10.35
N CYS A 318 4.27 -15.27 10.93
CA CYS A 318 5.51 -15.06 10.16
C CYS A 318 5.87 -16.28 9.30
N SER A 319 5.66 -17.50 9.80
CA SER A 319 6.00 -18.73 9.06
C SER A 319 5.16 -18.94 7.79
N ASP A 320 3.97 -18.32 7.73
CA ASP A 320 3.04 -18.40 6.60
C ASP A 320 2.95 -17.07 5.82
N ASP A 321 3.98 -16.22 5.89
CA ASP A 321 4.06 -14.94 5.18
C ASP A 321 2.82 -14.06 5.37
N LEU A 322 2.43 -13.79 6.62
CA LEU A 322 1.30 -12.93 7.01
C LEU A 322 1.02 -11.76 6.05
N PHE A 323 2.04 -10.97 5.73
CA PHE A 323 1.88 -9.73 4.96
C PHE A 323 1.42 -9.99 3.51
N ALA A 324 1.56 -11.20 2.97
CA ALA A 324 0.99 -11.57 1.68
C ALA A 324 -0.55 -11.51 1.68
N ALA A 325 -1.18 -11.72 2.85
CA ALA A 325 -2.63 -11.62 3.02
C ALA A 325 -3.17 -10.20 2.85
N ARG A 326 -2.31 -9.17 2.80
CA ARG A 326 -2.72 -7.76 2.61
C ARG A 326 -3.51 -7.50 1.33
N THR A 327 -3.39 -8.38 0.35
CA THR A 327 -4.13 -8.31 -0.93
C THR A 327 -5.50 -9.00 -0.88
N VAL A 328 -5.81 -9.69 0.24
CA VAL A 328 -6.99 -10.54 0.40
C VAL A 328 -7.89 -10.04 1.53
N THR A 329 -7.30 -9.51 2.61
CA THR A 329 -8.02 -9.15 3.84
C THR A 329 -7.28 -8.07 4.61
N ASP A 330 -7.96 -7.45 5.56
CA ASP A 330 -7.38 -6.47 6.47
C ASP A 330 -6.52 -7.16 7.54
N VAL A 331 -5.20 -7.10 7.34
CA VAL A 331 -4.20 -7.66 8.26
C VAL A 331 -3.97 -6.72 9.45
N GLU A 332 -4.11 -5.40 9.25
CA GLU A 332 -3.85 -4.38 10.27
C GLU A 332 -4.84 -4.52 11.43
N LEU A 333 -6.09 -4.85 11.12
CA LEU A 333 -7.12 -5.13 12.12
C LEU A 333 -6.70 -6.22 13.11
N LEU A 334 -6.19 -7.36 12.63
CA LEU A 334 -5.72 -8.43 13.52
C LEU A 334 -4.49 -7.99 14.32
N LEU A 335 -3.52 -7.36 13.67
CA LEU A 335 -2.30 -6.92 14.35
C LEU A 335 -2.62 -5.90 15.46
N THR A 336 -3.61 -5.04 15.23
CA THR A 336 -4.15 -4.14 16.24
C THR A 336 -4.84 -4.90 17.37
N ALA A 337 -5.63 -5.93 17.07
CA ALA A 337 -6.25 -6.78 18.08
C ALA A 337 -5.21 -7.56 18.92
N LEU A 338 -4.11 -8.01 18.31
CA LEU A 338 -2.97 -8.61 19.00
C LEU A 338 -2.28 -7.60 19.91
N LEU A 339 -2.09 -6.35 19.46
CA LEU A 339 -1.54 -5.27 20.29
C LEU A 339 -2.43 -5.03 21.52
N MET A 340 -3.74 -4.91 21.32
CA MET A 340 -4.68 -4.72 22.44
C MET A 340 -4.63 -5.89 23.42
N ARG A 341 -4.58 -7.12 22.91
CA ARG A 341 -4.42 -8.30 23.77
C ARG A 341 -3.11 -8.29 24.56
N ALA A 342 -2.02 -7.85 23.95
CA ALA A 342 -0.73 -7.72 24.62
C ALA A 342 -0.78 -6.65 25.73
N VAL A 343 -1.44 -5.53 25.48
CA VAL A 343 -1.65 -4.48 26.50
C VAL A 343 -2.50 -5.00 27.66
N ASP A 344 -3.60 -5.69 27.39
CA ASP A 344 -4.46 -6.28 28.44
C ASP A 344 -3.68 -7.26 29.33
N LEU A 345 -2.80 -8.08 28.73
CA LEU A 345 -1.94 -9.01 29.48
C LEU A 345 -0.89 -8.28 30.31
N HIS A 346 -0.29 -7.22 29.77
CA HIS A 346 0.66 -6.39 30.50
C HIS A 346 0.01 -5.70 31.71
N GLU A 347 -1.20 -5.14 31.55
CA GLU A 347 -1.98 -4.56 32.65
C GLU A 347 -2.34 -5.62 33.72
N ALA A 348 -2.45 -6.89 33.32
CA ALA A 348 -2.63 -8.03 34.22
C ALA A 348 -1.30 -8.54 34.85
N GLY A 349 -0.16 -7.95 34.53
CA GLY A 349 1.16 -8.23 35.13
C GLY A 349 2.12 -9.06 34.26
N ASP A 350 1.83 -9.27 32.98
CA ASP A 350 2.72 -9.94 32.03
C ASP A 350 3.82 -8.99 31.47
N GLU A 351 4.76 -9.55 30.71
CA GLU A 351 5.93 -8.86 30.14
C GLU A 351 5.55 -7.65 29.25
N ALA A 352 6.30 -6.55 29.35
CA ALA A 352 6.08 -5.35 28.52
C ALA A 352 6.70 -5.49 27.12
N GLU A 353 7.68 -6.38 26.97
CA GLU A 353 8.46 -6.62 25.77
C GLU A 353 7.57 -7.04 24.59
N ILE A 354 6.59 -7.91 24.83
CA ILE A 354 5.67 -8.38 23.78
C ILE A 354 4.80 -7.24 23.22
N VAL A 355 4.48 -6.22 24.02
CA VAL A 355 3.74 -5.03 23.54
C VAL A 355 4.60 -4.24 22.56
N ALA A 356 5.89 -4.04 22.87
CA ALA A 356 6.83 -3.38 21.99
C ALA A 356 7.10 -4.19 20.70
N GLU A 357 7.27 -5.51 20.81
CA GLU A 357 7.45 -6.42 19.67
C GLU A 357 6.26 -6.32 18.68
N ILE A 358 5.03 -6.34 19.18
CA ILE A 358 3.82 -6.24 18.33
C ILE A 358 3.64 -4.82 17.78
N ALA A 359 3.87 -3.78 18.60
CA ALA A 359 3.80 -2.39 18.15
C ALA A 359 4.79 -2.10 17.01
N ASP A 360 6.00 -2.66 17.07
CA ASP A 360 6.97 -2.55 15.99
C ASP A 360 6.57 -3.35 14.75
N PHE A 361 6.02 -4.54 14.95
CA PHE A 361 5.57 -5.41 13.86
C PHE A 361 4.39 -4.81 13.08
N LEU A 362 3.53 -4.01 13.72
CA LEU A 362 2.55 -3.16 13.04
C LEU A 362 3.23 -2.15 12.11
N GLY A 363 4.31 -1.51 12.55
CA GLY A 363 5.14 -0.64 11.72
C GLY A 363 5.80 -1.35 10.54
N GLU A 364 6.26 -2.59 10.76
CA GLU A 364 6.78 -3.46 9.70
C GLU A 364 5.75 -3.72 8.60
N PHE A 365 4.50 -3.96 8.98
CA PHE A 365 3.38 -4.16 8.05
C PHE A 365 3.08 -2.91 7.21
N ARG A 366 3.07 -1.73 7.85
CA ARG A 366 2.74 -0.44 7.21
C ARG A 366 3.78 0.02 6.18
N GLY A 367 5.01 -0.48 6.27
CA GLY A 367 6.04 -0.16 5.29
C GLY A 367 7.45 -0.58 5.67
N GLY A 368 7.68 -0.89 6.95
CA GLY A 368 9.02 -1.22 7.44
C GLY A 368 9.68 -2.38 6.69
N THR A 369 8.92 -3.44 6.36
CA THR A 369 9.49 -4.67 5.79
C THR A 369 10.17 -4.46 4.43
N ALA A 370 9.77 -3.41 3.71
CA ALA A 370 10.32 -3.08 2.41
C ALA A 370 11.69 -2.40 2.51
N VAL A 371 12.01 -1.83 3.67
CA VAL A 371 13.26 -1.09 3.92
C VAL A 371 14.43 -2.05 4.14
N GLY A 372 15.56 -1.75 3.49
CA GLY A 372 16.83 -2.49 3.65
C GLY A 372 16.91 -3.81 2.88
N ARG A 373 16.01 -4.04 1.91
CA ARG A 373 16.04 -5.22 1.02
C ARG A 373 17.13 -5.07 -0.06
N PRO A 374 17.75 -6.17 -0.53
CA PRO A 374 18.71 -6.14 -1.62
C PRO A 374 18.10 -5.59 -2.92
N GLN A 375 18.87 -4.81 -3.67
CA GLN A 375 18.49 -4.34 -5.00
C GLN A 375 18.89 -5.38 -6.04
N ASP A 376 17.92 -6.11 -6.58
CA ASP A 376 18.14 -6.96 -7.74
C ASP A 376 18.18 -6.10 -9.01
N SER A 377 19.28 -6.17 -9.78
CA SER A 377 19.60 -5.24 -10.87
C SER A 377 18.62 -5.23 -12.05
N GLY A 378 17.72 -6.21 -12.16
CA GLY A 378 16.68 -6.29 -13.20
C GLY A 378 15.29 -5.84 -12.76
N ALA A 379 15.08 -5.52 -11.48
CA ALA A 379 13.73 -5.28 -10.92
C ALA A 379 13.19 -3.85 -11.18
N TYR A 380 14.04 -2.94 -11.67
CA TYR A 380 13.77 -1.48 -11.70
C TYR A 380 14.01 -0.84 -13.08
N ASP A 381 13.95 -1.59 -14.17
CA ASP A 381 14.19 -1.02 -15.52
C ASP A 381 13.05 -0.11 -16.02
N THR A 382 11.84 -0.25 -15.47
CA THR A 382 10.69 0.62 -15.73
C THR A 382 9.97 1.02 -14.44
N ASP A 383 9.26 2.15 -14.45
CA ASP A 383 8.52 2.64 -13.28
C ASP A 383 7.46 1.64 -12.80
N ALA A 384 6.76 0.98 -13.72
CA ALA A 384 5.77 -0.05 -13.40
C ALA A 384 6.38 -1.27 -12.71
N ARG A 385 7.60 -1.68 -13.11
CA ARG A 385 8.32 -2.78 -12.47
C ARG A 385 8.85 -2.38 -11.09
N ALA A 386 9.29 -1.13 -10.95
CA ALA A 386 9.72 -0.58 -9.67
C ALA A 386 8.57 -0.49 -8.65
N ASP A 387 7.40 0.00 -9.05
CA ASP A 387 6.19 0.06 -8.22
C ASP A 387 5.79 -1.34 -7.70
N MET A 388 5.79 -2.34 -8.59
CA MET A 388 5.42 -3.72 -8.22
C MET A 388 6.45 -4.41 -7.35
N THR A 389 7.74 -4.16 -7.60
CA THR A 389 8.80 -4.66 -6.72
C THR A 389 8.59 -4.13 -5.30
N LEU A 390 8.13 -2.89 -5.16
CA LEU A 390 7.80 -2.33 -3.86
C LEU A 390 6.57 -3.00 -3.22
N VAL A 391 5.51 -3.31 -3.99
CA VAL A 391 4.37 -4.12 -3.51
C VAL A 391 4.84 -5.51 -3.05
N ASP A 392 5.71 -6.17 -3.83
CA ASP A 392 6.25 -7.48 -3.49
C ASP A 392 7.10 -7.42 -2.21
N PHE A 393 7.84 -6.35 -1.99
CA PHE A 393 8.57 -6.14 -0.74
C PHE A 393 7.64 -5.90 0.44
N LEU A 394 6.59 -5.11 0.26
CA LEU A 394 5.55 -4.90 1.27
C LEU A 394 4.82 -6.21 1.63
N ALA A 395 4.67 -7.14 0.69
CA ALA A 395 4.01 -8.43 0.92
C ALA A 395 4.90 -9.46 1.67
N ARG A 396 6.21 -9.22 1.80
CA ARG A 396 7.12 -10.15 2.48
C ARG A 396 7.09 -9.92 3.97
N THR A 397 6.90 -10.98 4.75
CA THR A 397 6.94 -10.87 6.21
C THR A 397 8.40 -10.81 6.69
N THR A 398 8.63 -10.16 7.83
CA THR A 398 9.92 -10.11 8.52
C THR A 398 9.79 -10.73 9.91
N ALA A 399 10.93 -11.07 10.53
CA ALA A 399 10.95 -11.42 11.94
C ALA A 399 10.62 -10.18 12.79
N PRO A 400 9.79 -10.32 13.84
CA PRO A 400 9.65 -9.30 14.88
C PRO A 400 11.01 -9.00 15.52
N VAL A 401 11.24 -7.75 15.90
CA VAL A 401 12.46 -7.33 16.61
C VAL A 401 12.17 -7.18 18.09
N THR A 402 13.13 -7.59 18.92
CA THR A 402 13.03 -7.50 20.37
C THR A 402 13.56 -6.15 20.87
N PRO A 403 13.10 -5.66 22.04
CA PRO A 403 13.65 -4.46 22.67
C PRO A 403 15.17 -4.52 22.88
N ALA A 404 15.72 -5.71 23.17
CA ALA A 404 17.16 -5.91 23.33
C ALA A 404 17.94 -5.66 22.03
N GLU A 405 17.45 -6.19 20.90
CA GLU A 405 18.05 -5.94 19.57
C GLU A 405 17.99 -4.46 19.19
N ILE A 406 16.89 -3.79 19.53
CA ILE A 406 16.72 -2.36 19.31
C ILE A 406 17.75 -1.55 20.11
N VAL A 407 17.88 -1.78 21.42
CA VAL A 407 18.85 -1.06 22.26
C VAL A 407 20.29 -1.28 21.76
N GLN A 408 20.61 -2.51 21.34
CA GLN A 408 21.92 -2.84 20.80
C GLN A 408 22.19 -2.14 19.46
N GLY A 409 21.21 -2.10 18.56
CA GLY A 409 21.39 -1.57 17.21
C GLY A 409 21.12 -0.07 17.05
N LEU A 410 20.44 0.56 18.00
CA LEU A 410 20.10 2.00 18.05
C LEU A 410 20.51 2.62 19.41
N PRO A 411 21.80 2.58 19.77
CA PRO A 411 22.26 2.99 21.09
C PRO A 411 21.99 4.48 21.35
N GLY A 412 21.54 4.80 22.56
CA GLY A 412 21.32 6.19 23.00
C GLY A 412 20.06 6.85 22.46
N ARG A 413 19.16 6.12 21.78
CA ARG A 413 17.87 6.63 21.29
C ARG A 413 16.70 6.22 22.20
N HIS A 414 15.82 7.17 22.48
CA HIS A 414 14.49 6.86 22.98
C HIS A 414 13.63 6.42 21.80
N LEU A 415 12.97 5.27 21.92
CA LEU A 415 11.98 4.85 20.93
C LEU A 415 10.59 5.03 21.51
N VAL A 416 9.70 5.63 20.72
CA VAL A 416 8.32 5.93 21.11
C VAL A 416 7.39 5.40 20.03
N TRP A 417 6.67 4.31 20.31
CA TRP A 417 5.59 3.82 19.45
C TRP A 417 4.28 4.49 19.86
N VAL A 418 3.54 5.03 18.90
CA VAL A 418 2.27 5.72 19.12
C VAL A 418 1.18 5.01 18.32
N ASN A 419 0.20 4.42 18.99
CA ASN A 419 -0.90 3.71 18.35
C ASN A 419 -2.26 4.17 18.93
N VAL A 420 -3.16 4.60 18.06
CA VAL A 420 -4.54 4.95 18.37
C VAL A 420 -5.43 3.76 17.99
N THR A 421 -6.20 3.25 18.94
CA THR A 421 -7.03 2.05 18.78
C THR A 421 -8.46 2.27 19.29
N GLY A 422 -9.35 1.30 19.01
CA GLY A 422 -10.69 1.23 19.60
C GLY A 422 -11.81 2.00 18.87
N ALA A 423 -11.51 2.67 17.76
CA ALA A 423 -12.52 3.40 16.96
C ALA A 423 -13.75 2.54 16.60
N GLU A 424 -13.56 1.24 16.35
CA GLU A 424 -14.64 0.31 15.96
C GLU A 424 -15.65 -0.01 17.08
N VAL A 425 -15.23 0.14 18.34
CA VAL A 425 -16.08 -0.13 19.52
C VAL A 425 -16.61 1.16 20.16
N GLY A 426 -16.35 2.32 19.54
CA GLY A 426 -16.80 3.63 20.03
C GLY A 426 -16.00 4.20 21.21
N GLU A 427 -14.91 3.53 21.60
CA GLU A 427 -13.99 3.98 22.64
C GLU A 427 -12.60 4.20 22.05
N HIS A 428 -12.03 5.39 22.19
CA HIS A 428 -10.71 5.68 21.64
C HIS A 428 -9.64 5.50 22.72
N TYR A 429 -8.66 4.63 22.46
CA TYR A 429 -7.49 4.45 23.31
C TYR A 429 -6.23 4.91 22.59
N LEU A 430 -5.34 5.55 23.32
CA LEU A 430 -4.00 5.88 22.89
C LEU A 430 -3.02 4.99 23.67
N THR A 431 -2.34 4.09 22.96
CA THR A 431 -1.27 3.26 23.48
C THR A 431 0.07 3.85 23.08
N VAL A 432 0.84 4.27 24.07
CA VAL A 432 2.22 4.74 23.91
C VAL A 432 3.15 3.73 24.54
N VAL A 433 4.12 3.24 23.77
CA VAL A 433 5.21 2.39 24.26
C VAL A 433 6.50 3.17 24.16
N THR A 434 7.22 3.32 25.27
CA THR A 434 8.50 4.04 25.31
C THR A 434 9.62 3.11 25.76
N LEU A 435 10.64 2.96 24.92
CA LEU A 435 11.89 2.26 25.26
C LEU A 435 12.99 3.30 25.46
N ARG A 436 13.57 3.33 26.66
CA ARG A 436 14.61 4.30 27.03
C ARG A 436 15.99 3.67 26.88
N PRO A 437 17.03 4.42 26.46
CA PRO A 437 18.39 3.89 26.37
C PRO A 437 18.92 3.35 27.71
N SER A 438 18.54 4.02 28.80
CA SER A 438 18.96 3.70 30.17
C SER A 438 18.15 2.57 30.81
N HIS A 439 17.05 2.14 30.19
CA HIS A 439 16.13 1.15 30.76
C HIS A 439 15.61 0.19 29.67
N PRO A 440 16.14 -1.05 29.61
CA PRO A 440 15.85 -1.96 28.50
C PRO A 440 14.44 -2.58 28.53
N VAL A 441 13.70 -2.42 29.64
CA VAL A 441 12.28 -2.83 29.71
C VAL A 441 11.42 -1.67 29.19
N PRO A 442 10.54 -1.90 28.20
CA PRO A 442 9.61 -0.90 27.69
C PRO A 442 8.64 -0.39 28.78
N LEU A 443 8.29 0.89 28.70
CA LEU A 443 7.19 1.49 29.44
C LEU A 443 5.96 1.52 28.55
N VAL A 444 4.85 0.94 29.01
CA VAL A 444 3.59 0.88 28.25
C VAL A 444 2.55 1.73 28.96
N ARG A 445 1.90 2.64 28.24
CA ARG A 445 0.81 3.46 28.75
C ARG A 445 -0.38 3.41 27.81
N ARG A 446 -1.50 2.89 28.29
CA ARG A 446 -2.80 2.96 27.65
C ARG A 446 -3.59 4.12 28.27
N THR A 447 -4.00 5.08 27.45
CA THR A 447 -4.76 6.25 27.88
C THR A 447 -6.11 6.27 27.17
N HIS A 448 -7.20 6.33 27.93
CA HIS A 448 -8.52 6.59 27.34
C HIS A 448 -8.55 8.02 26.80
N VAL A 449 -8.86 8.18 25.52
CA VAL A 449 -8.89 9.48 24.84
C VAL A 449 -10.19 10.19 25.20
N SER A 450 -10.12 11.22 26.05
CA SER A 450 -11.28 12.06 26.35
C SER A 450 -11.71 12.87 25.13
N ALA A 451 -12.91 13.47 25.15
CA ALA A 451 -13.34 14.36 24.07
C ALA A 451 -12.38 15.55 23.86
N ALA A 452 -11.74 16.05 24.92
CA ALA A 452 -10.74 17.10 24.84
C ALA A 452 -9.43 16.60 24.20
N ASP A 453 -9.01 15.38 24.53
CA ASP A 453 -7.82 14.76 23.94
C ASP A 453 -8.05 14.42 22.46
N GLY A 454 -9.22 13.87 22.13
CA GLY A 454 -9.62 13.58 20.76
C GLY A 454 -9.69 14.83 19.90
N LYS A 455 -10.24 15.94 20.45
CA LYS A 455 -10.20 17.24 19.78
C LYS A 455 -8.77 17.73 19.56
N ALA A 456 -7.91 17.65 20.57
CA ALA A 456 -6.52 18.09 20.46
C ALA A 456 -5.73 17.24 19.45
N LEU A 457 -5.94 15.92 19.44
CA LEU A 457 -5.36 15.01 18.45
C LEU A 457 -5.80 15.39 17.03
N ALA A 458 -7.11 15.59 16.82
CA ALA A 458 -7.64 16.00 15.51
C ALA A 458 -7.09 17.35 15.04
N GLN A 459 -6.89 18.30 15.97
CA GLN A 459 -6.27 19.59 15.66
C GLN A 459 -4.77 19.51 15.37
N CYS A 460 -4.10 18.41 15.71
CA CYS A 460 -2.65 18.25 15.51
C CYS A 460 -2.33 17.27 14.38
N VAL A 461 -3.20 17.09 13.39
CA VAL A 461 -2.96 16.21 12.23
C VAL A 461 -3.05 17.01 10.93
N GLY A 462 -2.09 16.78 10.04
CA GLY A 462 -2.04 17.37 8.71
C GLY A 462 -1.85 18.88 8.72
N GLU A 463 -2.31 19.53 7.66
CA GLU A 463 -2.24 20.98 7.45
C GLU A 463 -3.04 21.76 8.50
N ASP A 464 -4.13 21.17 9.04
CA ASP A 464 -4.91 21.76 10.13
C ASP A 464 -4.07 22.02 11.39
N SER A 465 -2.91 21.35 11.52
CA SER A 465 -2.00 21.53 12.65
C SER A 465 -1.25 22.86 12.66
N GLU A 466 -1.22 23.58 11.55
CA GLU A 466 -0.61 24.91 11.46
C GLU A 466 -1.37 25.94 12.31
N ASP A 467 -2.69 25.76 12.42
CA ASP A 467 -3.59 26.58 13.22
C ASP A 467 -3.87 26.00 14.61
N ALA A 468 -3.17 24.92 14.99
CA ALA A 468 -3.39 24.24 16.27
C ALA A 468 -3.13 25.18 17.45
N PRO A 469 -4.07 25.32 18.40
CA PRO A 469 -3.82 26.09 19.61
C PRO A 469 -2.64 25.51 20.39
N ALA A 470 -1.78 26.36 20.96
CA ALA A 470 -0.62 25.92 21.73
C ALA A 470 -0.98 24.99 22.92
N GLU A 471 -2.21 25.08 23.44
CA GLU A 471 -2.72 24.13 24.44
C GLU A 471 -2.93 22.73 23.87
N ALA A 472 -3.46 22.61 22.65
CA ALA A 472 -3.64 21.33 21.96
C ALA A 472 -2.29 20.67 21.71
N VAL A 473 -1.31 21.42 21.18
CA VAL A 473 0.07 20.94 20.95
C VAL A 473 0.71 20.45 22.26
N ARG A 474 0.62 21.24 23.35
CA ARG A 474 1.14 20.82 24.67
C ARG A 474 0.44 19.58 25.21
N ARG A 475 -0.88 19.47 25.03
CA ARG A 475 -1.67 18.31 25.48
C ARG A 475 -1.25 17.05 24.73
N VAL A 476 -1.15 17.11 23.40
CA VAL A 476 -0.72 15.97 22.57
C VAL A 476 0.73 15.60 22.86
N SER A 477 1.62 16.59 23.00
CA SER A 477 3.02 16.38 23.42
C SER A 477 3.11 15.63 24.76
N GLY A 478 2.34 16.07 25.77
CA GLY A 478 2.26 15.38 27.06
C GLY A 478 1.67 13.98 26.96
N LEU A 479 0.74 13.74 26.03
CA LEU A 479 0.20 12.41 25.78
C LEU A 479 1.20 11.47 25.10
N PHE A 480 2.13 11.94 24.27
CA PHE A 480 3.07 11.08 23.54
C PHE A 480 4.40 10.89 24.26
N PHE A 481 4.88 11.91 24.97
CA PHE A 481 6.24 11.93 25.51
C PHE A 481 6.30 11.92 27.04
N ALA A 482 5.20 11.58 27.73
CA ALA A 482 5.17 11.52 29.21
C ALA A 482 6.28 10.63 29.80
N ASP A 483 6.65 9.57 29.08
CA ASP A 483 7.59 8.54 29.53
C ASP A 483 9.02 8.77 28.98
N VAL A 484 9.22 9.83 28.19
CA VAL A 484 10.56 10.34 27.87
C VAL A 484 11.06 11.11 29.08
N ASP A 485 12.26 10.78 29.54
CA ASP A 485 12.85 11.37 30.74
C ASP A 485 12.84 12.91 30.66
N PRO A 486 12.14 13.61 31.59
CA PRO A 486 12.04 15.07 31.58
C PRO A 486 13.40 15.77 31.70
N ASP A 487 14.37 15.09 32.33
CA ASP A 487 15.72 15.61 32.56
C ASP A 487 16.69 15.26 31.41
N ALA A 488 16.24 14.49 30.40
CA ALA A 488 17.04 14.13 29.23
C ALA A 488 17.20 15.28 28.24
N THR A 489 17.87 16.34 28.70
CA THR A 489 18.39 17.39 27.83
C THR A 489 19.32 16.77 26.80
N GLY A 490 19.05 16.98 25.53
CA GLY A 490 19.78 16.34 24.44
C GLY A 490 19.29 14.94 24.06
N ALA A 491 18.07 14.56 24.47
CA ALA A 491 17.45 13.30 24.04
C ALA A 491 17.41 13.17 22.51
N ARG A 492 17.73 11.97 22.01
CA ARG A 492 17.55 11.58 20.61
C ARG A 492 16.34 10.68 20.53
N ILE A 493 15.29 11.13 19.86
CA ILE A 493 13.99 10.45 19.86
C ILE A 493 13.70 9.90 18.46
N LEU A 494 13.38 8.61 18.40
CA LEU A 494 12.81 7.95 17.24
C LEU A 494 11.36 7.60 17.53
N VAL A 495 10.44 8.19 16.77
CA VAL A 495 9.01 7.91 16.87
C VAL A 495 8.63 6.90 15.80
N VAL A 496 7.83 5.90 16.17
CA VAL A 496 7.16 4.98 15.26
C VAL A 496 5.67 5.27 15.35
N PRO A 497 5.14 6.19 14.52
CA PRO A 497 3.74 6.54 14.55
C PRO A 497 2.89 5.50 13.79
N ASP A 498 1.63 5.41 14.17
CA ASP A 498 0.64 4.72 13.37
C ASP A 498 0.19 5.52 12.14
N SER A 499 -0.72 4.95 11.35
CA SER A 499 -1.25 5.60 10.14
C SER A 499 -1.96 6.92 10.45
N VAL A 500 -2.68 7.01 11.58
CA VAL A 500 -3.45 8.18 11.98
C VAL A 500 -2.54 9.32 12.47
N THR A 501 -1.47 8.98 13.18
CA THR A 501 -0.54 9.94 13.77
C THR A 501 0.66 10.26 12.88
N TRP A 502 0.83 9.56 11.75
CA TRP A 502 1.97 9.77 10.85
C TRP A 502 2.19 11.23 10.47
N ALA A 503 1.12 11.91 10.05
CA ALA A 503 1.16 13.29 9.57
C ALA A 503 0.93 14.31 10.69
N MET A 504 1.53 14.12 11.87
CA MET A 504 1.50 15.10 12.96
C MET A 504 2.70 16.06 12.90
N PRO A 505 2.62 17.27 13.50
CA PRO A 505 3.71 18.23 13.54
C PRO A 505 4.76 17.79 14.57
N TRP A 506 5.47 16.69 14.29
CA TRP A 506 6.38 16.03 15.22
C TRP A 506 7.41 17.01 15.80
N ASN A 507 7.93 17.92 14.98
CA ASN A 507 8.84 18.97 15.46
C ASN A 507 8.21 19.88 16.52
N GLU A 508 6.93 20.22 16.43
CA GLU A 508 6.23 21.01 17.47
C GLU A 508 5.85 20.15 18.69
N LEU A 509 5.54 18.88 18.48
CA LEU A 509 5.16 17.96 19.56
C LEU A 509 6.35 17.49 20.40
N ALA A 510 7.54 17.41 19.82
CA ALA A 510 8.72 16.89 20.51
C ALA A 510 9.06 17.73 21.75
N PRO A 511 9.52 17.10 22.85
CA PRO A 511 9.93 17.82 24.05
C PRO A 511 10.95 18.92 23.71
N PRO A 512 10.87 20.11 24.33
CA PRO A 512 11.79 21.22 24.04
C PRO A 512 13.27 20.88 24.23
N GLY A 513 13.57 19.94 25.15
CA GLY A 513 14.93 19.47 25.43
C GLY A 513 15.47 18.43 24.44
N ALA A 514 14.67 17.91 23.51
CA ALA A 514 15.11 16.92 22.54
C ALA A 514 16.09 17.55 21.53
N ALA A 515 17.29 16.96 21.41
CA ALA A 515 18.29 17.39 20.42
C ALA A 515 17.93 16.93 19.00
N GLU A 516 17.34 15.74 18.89
CA GLU A 516 17.01 15.10 17.62
C GLU A 516 15.63 14.49 17.69
N LEU A 517 14.89 14.59 16.58
CA LEU A 517 13.63 13.91 16.37
C LEU A 517 13.62 13.28 14.99
N THR A 518 13.30 11.99 14.95
CA THR A 518 13.19 11.22 13.71
C THR A 518 11.92 10.38 13.75
N ILE A 519 11.22 10.26 12.63
CA ILE A 519 10.13 9.29 12.46
C ILE A 519 10.63 8.08 11.67
N SER A 520 10.13 6.89 11.97
CA SER A 520 10.43 5.67 11.19
C SER A 520 9.18 4.82 11.04
N MET A 521 9.11 4.04 9.97
CA MET A 521 8.06 3.04 9.76
C MET A 521 8.05 2.00 10.88
N SER A 522 9.24 1.57 11.31
CA SER A 522 9.47 0.67 12.44
C SER A 522 10.90 0.84 12.95
N ALA A 523 11.16 0.38 14.17
CA ALA A 523 12.50 0.18 14.70
C ALA A 523 13.26 -0.87 13.89
N GLY A 524 12.62 -1.98 13.50
CA GLY A 524 13.23 -2.99 12.63
C GLY A 524 13.71 -2.42 11.29
N ALA A 525 12.95 -1.51 10.67
CA ALA A 525 13.37 -0.81 9.45
C ALA A 525 14.61 0.04 9.71
N ALA A 526 14.62 0.80 10.80
CA ALA A 526 15.79 1.59 11.19
C ALA A 526 17.02 0.69 11.46
N LEU A 527 16.85 -0.49 12.05
CA LEU A 527 17.93 -1.47 12.26
C LEU A 527 18.50 -2.01 10.96
N ARG A 528 17.67 -2.24 9.93
CA ARG A 528 18.11 -2.75 8.61
C ARG A 528 18.80 -1.69 7.75
N THR A 529 18.53 -0.41 7.99
CA THR A 529 19.21 0.68 7.27
C THR A 529 20.64 0.88 7.75
N ARG A 530 21.53 1.22 6.80
CA ARG A 530 22.93 1.52 7.11
C ARG A 530 23.10 3.00 7.49
N PRO A 531 23.88 3.33 8.53
CA PRO A 531 24.14 4.73 8.86
C PRO A 531 24.82 5.46 7.71
N ALA A 532 24.53 6.75 7.56
CA ALA A 532 25.23 7.61 6.61
C ALA A 532 26.71 7.77 7.04
N PRO A 533 27.68 7.59 6.13
CA PRO A 533 29.08 7.78 6.47
C PRO A 533 29.38 9.26 6.73
N ALA A 534 30.25 9.53 7.70
CA ALA A 534 30.78 10.87 7.90
C ALA A 534 31.79 11.19 6.79
N VAL A 535 31.59 12.30 6.06
CA VAL A 535 32.45 12.73 4.96
C VAL A 535 32.95 14.14 5.23
N VAL A 536 34.26 14.36 5.03
CA VAL A 536 34.91 15.64 5.33
C VAL A 536 34.44 16.75 4.39
N VAL A 537 34.33 16.46 3.09
CA VAL A 537 33.78 17.38 2.08
C VAL A 537 32.72 16.62 1.29
N PRO A 538 31.44 16.71 1.71
CA PRO A 538 30.35 15.98 1.07
C PRO A 538 30.17 16.36 -0.40
N ARG A 539 29.84 15.37 -1.22
CA ARG A 539 29.38 15.53 -2.59
C ARG A 539 27.86 15.61 -2.59
N VAL A 540 27.33 16.77 -2.98
CA VAL A 540 25.90 17.05 -3.03
C VAL A 540 25.47 17.13 -4.49
N ILE A 541 24.41 16.40 -4.85
CA ILE A 541 23.75 16.53 -6.14
C ILE A 541 22.31 17.02 -5.92
N GLY A 542 21.78 17.86 -6.82
CA GLY A 542 20.39 18.24 -6.70
C GLY A 542 19.67 18.73 -7.95
N ILE A 543 18.35 18.60 -7.91
CA ILE A 543 17.37 19.11 -8.88
C ILE A 543 16.50 20.16 -8.19
N PHE A 544 16.29 21.28 -8.86
CA PHE A 544 15.57 22.45 -8.33
C PHE A 544 14.66 23.04 -9.41
N ASP A 545 13.42 23.37 -9.04
CA ASP A 545 12.55 24.22 -9.85
C ASP A 545 12.78 25.70 -9.48
N GLU A 546 13.73 26.34 -10.15
CA GLU A 546 14.03 27.75 -9.87
C GLU A 546 13.11 28.75 -10.56
N VAL A 547 12.26 28.26 -11.48
CA VAL A 547 11.43 29.14 -12.29
C VAL A 547 10.17 29.50 -11.51
N GLU A 548 9.53 28.49 -10.93
CA GLU A 548 8.24 28.63 -10.26
C GLU A 548 8.37 28.76 -8.73
N LEU A 549 9.45 28.24 -8.12
CA LEU A 549 9.61 28.17 -6.66
C LEU A 549 10.71 29.11 -6.13
N GLU A 550 10.36 29.94 -5.15
CA GLU A 550 11.32 30.82 -4.46
C GLU A 550 12.14 30.07 -3.41
N GLY A 551 11.51 29.19 -2.64
CA GLY A 551 12.17 28.31 -1.69
C GLY A 551 13.23 27.44 -2.35
N SER A 552 12.90 26.83 -3.48
CA SER A 552 13.86 26.04 -4.28
C SER A 552 15.08 26.85 -4.74
N ARG A 553 14.89 28.12 -5.13
CA ARG A 553 16.00 29.05 -5.42
C ARG A 553 16.84 29.35 -4.18
N LEU A 554 16.22 29.51 -3.02
CA LEU A 554 16.94 29.75 -1.76
C LEU A 554 17.82 28.56 -1.38
N GLU A 555 17.31 27.34 -1.51
CA GLU A 555 18.07 26.10 -1.27
C GLU A 555 19.27 25.99 -2.20
N ALA A 556 19.06 26.16 -3.50
CA ALA A 556 20.12 26.10 -4.50
C ALA A 556 21.23 27.12 -4.22
N ARG A 557 20.87 28.38 -3.94
CA ARG A 557 21.82 29.44 -3.59
C ARG A 557 22.62 29.13 -2.32
N ALA A 558 21.98 28.54 -1.30
CA ALA A 558 22.67 28.16 -0.07
C ALA A 558 23.74 27.09 -0.36
N LEU A 559 23.43 26.09 -1.19
CA LEU A 559 24.39 25.05 -1.58
C LEU A 559 25.51 25.60 -2.48
N GLU A 560 25.20 26.51 -3.40
CA GLU A 560 26.21 27.21 -4.21
C GLU A 560 27.19 28.00 -3.33
N GLN A 561 26.69 28.72 -2.32
CA GLN A 561 27.52 29.46 -1.38
C GLN A 561 28.42 28.53 -0.55
N LEU A 562 27.88 27.42 -0.05
CA LEU A 562 28.66 26.41 0.68
C LEU A 562 29.74 25.78 -0.20
N ALA A 563 29.45 25.54 -1.48
CA ALA A 563 30.41 25.04 -2.46
C ALA A 563 31.52 26.07 -2.74
N ALA A 564 31.17 27.35 -2.92
CA ALA A 564 32.13 28.44 -3.13
C ALA A 564 33.07 28.64 -1.93
N GLN A 565 32.59 28.34 -0.72
CA GLN A 565 33.37 28.35 0.52
C GLN A 565 34.20 27.07 0.73
N GLY A 566 34.06 26.07 -0.14
CA GLY A 566 34.80 24.81 -0.08
C GLY A 566 34.29 23.81 0.95
N HIS A 567 33.07 23.99 1.49
CA HIS A 567 32.47 23.07 2.45
C HIS A 567 31.90 21.81 1.78
N ILE A 568 31.49 21.92 0.51
CA ILE A 568 30.94 20.80 -0.28
C ILE A 568 31.43 20.82 -1.73
N ARG A 569 31.20 19.72 -2.44
CA ARG A 569 31.23 19.67 -3.91
C ARG A 569 29.79 19.57 -4.42
N PHE A 570 29.30 20.61 -5.07
CA PHE A 570 27.93 20.67 -5.53
C PHE A 570 27.81 20.38 -7.03
N THR A 571 26.86 19.53 -7.41
CA THR A 571 26.50 19.23 -8.80
C THR A 571 25.02 19.49 -9.00
N ARG A 572 24.70 20.37 -9.94
CA ARG A 572 23.33 20.71 -10.30
C ARG A 572 22.94 19.95 -11.56
N VAL A 573 21.77 19.32 -11.53
CA VAL A 573 21.18 18.62 -12.69
C VAL A 573 19.74 19.10 -12.91
N HIS A 574 19.24 18.98 -14.13
CA HIS A 574 17.98 19.61 -14.55
C HIS A 574 16.94 18.61 -15.04
N SER A 575 17.27 17.32 -15.03
CA SER A 575 16.37 16.25 -15.47
C SER A 575 16.64 14.97 -14.70
N LEU A 576 15.65 14.07 -14.69
CA LEU A 576 15.85 12.74 -14.09
C LEU A 576 16.94 11.94 -14.83
N ALA A 577 17.04 12.11 -16.15
CA ALA A 577 18.05 11.45 -16.97
C ALA A 577 19.47 11.92 -16.64
N GLU A 578 19.66 13.24 -16.44
CA GLU A 578 20.94 13.79 -15.97
C GLU A 578 21.28 13.30 -14.56
N LEU A 579 20.30 13.27 -13.65
CA LEU A 579 20.49 12.74 -12.30
C LEU A 579 20.93 11.27 -12.34
N HIS A 580 20.25 10.45 -13.14
CA HIS A 580 20.60 9.04 -13.30
C HIS A 580 22.03 8.88 -13.83
N GLY A 581 22.38 9.55 -14.93
CA GLY A 581 23.73 9.49 -15.49
C GLY A 581 24.82 9.97 -14.52
N ALA A 582 24.53 11.01 -13.71
CA ALA A 582 25.45 11.50 -12.71
C ALA A 582 25.66 10.50 -11.55
N LEU A 583 24.58 9.90 -11.03
CA LEU A 583 24.65 8.90 -9.97
C LEU A 583 25.34 7.60 -10.44
N GLU A 584 25.19 7.21 -11.71
CA GLU A 584 25.94 6.10 -12.30
C GLU A 584 27.43 6.41 -12.44
N ALA A 585 27.77 7.64 -12.84
CA ALA A 585 29.15 8.04 -13.08
C ALA A 585 29.97 8.16 -11.79
N ALA A 586 29.35 8.51 -10.66
CA ALA A 586 30.07 8.68 -9.41
C ALA A 586 29.18 8.59 -8.16
N PRO A 587 29.73 8.18 -7.01
CA PRO A 587 29.01 8.22 -5.74
C PRO A 587 28.83 9.66 -5.24
N TYR A 588 27.65 9.94 -4.71
CA TYR A 588 27.31 11.16 -3.98
C TYR A 588 26.95 10.82 -2.52
N ASP A 589 27.00 11.83 -1.66
CA ASP A 589 26.72 11.69 -0.23
C ASP A 589 25.31 12.16 0.11
N ILE A 590 24.82 13.18 -0.61
CA ILE A 590 23.51 13.79 -0.42
C ILE A 590 22.85 14.04 -1.78
N LEU A 591 21.58 13.66 -1.92
CA LEU A 591 20.69 14.08 -2.99
C LEU A 591 19.68 15.07 -2.41
N THR A 592 19.47 16.20 -3.09
CA THR A 592 18.36 17.12 -2.80
C THR A 592 17.46 17.30 -4.03
N VAL A 593 16.16 17.23 -3.82
CA VAL A 593 15.14 17.40 -4.84
C VAL A 593 14.13 18.40 -4.30
N SER A 594 14.12 19.60 -4.87
CA SER A 594 13.27 20.72 -4.44
C SER A 594 12.40 21.15 -5.63
N VAL A 595 11.23 20.52 -5.73
CA VAL A 595 10.26 20.70 -6.82
C VAL A 595 8.84 20.57 -6.27
N HIS A 596 7.83 20.90 -7.08
CA HIS A 596 6.45 20.63 -6.71
C HIS A 596 6.17 19.12 -6.55
N GLY A 597 5.44 18.78 -5.49
CA GLY A 597 4.77 17.49 -5.33
C GLY A 597 3.29 17.63 -5.65
N THR A 598 2.68 16.61 -6.26
CA THR A 598 1.21 16.59 -6.41
C THR A 598 0.54 16.31 -5.06
N GLN A 599 -0.72 16.76 -4.91
CA GLN A 599 -1.50 16.56 -3.67
C GLN A 599 -1.94 15.11 -3.44
N SER A 600 -1.78 14.25 -4.45
CA SER A 600 -2.12 12.83 -4.36
C SER A 600 -1.15 12.07 -3.44
N ASP A 601 -1.55 10.90 -2.99
CA ASP A 601 -0.71 10.05 -2.14
C ASP A 601 -0.16 8.82 -2.88
N GLY A 602 0.81 8.17 -2.23
CA GLY A 602 1.33 6.89 -2.67
C GLY A 602 1.75 6.85 -4.13
N PHE A 603 1.05 6.00 -4.88
CA PHE A 603 1.33 5.69 -6.27
C PHE A 603 0.86 6.74 -7.29
N GLU A 604 0.04 7.69 -6.86
CA GLU A 604 -0.44 8.80 -7.68
C GLU A 604 0.34 10.09 -7.47
N TYR A 605 1.09 10.16 -6.36
CA TYR A 605 2.02 11.23 -6.11
C TYR A 605 3.03 11.36 -7.26
N ARG A 606 3.28 12.56 -7.75
CA ARG A 606 4.30 12.86 -8.76
C ARG A 606 5.18 14.00 -8.25
N MET A 607 6.47 13.88 -8.51
CA MET A 607 7.42 14.99 -8.42
C MET A 607 7.41 15.69 -9.79
N LEU A 608 7.10 16.97 -9.84
CA LEU A 608 7.07 17.75 -11.07
C LEU A 608 8.49 18.26 -11.35
N LEU A 609 9.31 17.40 -11.95
CA LEU A 609 10.67 17.77 -12.32
C LEU A 609 10.64 18.75 -13.51
N PRO A 610 11.71 19.53 -13.76
CA PRO A 610 11.76 20.48 -14.87
C PRO A 610 11.58 19.84 -16.27
N ASP A 611 11.89 18.54 -16.41
CA ASP A 611 11.71 17.73 -17.62
C ASP A 611 10.37 16.96 -17.67
N GLY A 612 9.54 17.07 -16.64
CA GLY A 612 8.22 16.47 -16.56
C GLY A 612 7.93 15.72 -15.25
N PRO A 613 6.67 15.26 -15.06
CA PRO A 613 6.28 14.54 -13.87
C PRO A 613 6.96 13.17 -13.75
N SER A 614 7.43 12.82 -12.54
CA SER A 614 8.08 11.55 -12.23
C SER A 614 7.41 10.84 -11.04
N SER A 615 7.29 9.51 -11.12
CA SER A 615 6.77 8.66 -10.04
C SER A 615 7.81 8.48 -8.92
N PRO A 616 7.42 8.39 -7.63
CA PRO A 616 8.25 7.90 -6.54
C PRO A 616 9.07 6.66 -6.87
N ALA A 617 8.48 5.70 -7.60
CA ALA A 617 9.16 4.46 -7.94
C ALA A 617 10.31 4.65 -8.92
N ALA A 618 10.35 5.76 -9.67
CA ALA A 618 11.50 6.10 -10.50
C ALA A 618 12.79 6.27 -9.66
N LEU A 619 12.66 6.63 -8.38
CA LEU A 619 13.78 6.73 -7.45
C LEU A 619 14.40 5.36 -7.10
N LEU A 620 13.64 4.27 -7.18
CA LEU A 620 14.15 2.90 -6.98
C LEU A 620 15.16 2.49 -8.06
N ARG A 621 15.11 3.18 -9.22
CA ARG A 621 15.99 2.96 -10.36
C ARG A 621 17.33 3.67 -10.21
N LEU A 622 17.45 4.52 -9.19
CA LEU A 622 18.62 5.34 -8.93
C LEU A 622 19.48 4.70 -7.83
N GLY A 623 20.80 4.72 -8.01
CA GLY A 623 21.75 4.43 -6.95
C GLY A 623 21.78 5.56 -5.93
N LEU A 624 20.73 5.69 -5.12
CA LEU A 624 20.56 6.84 -4.24
C LEU A 624 21.67 6.94 -3.18
N PRO A 625 22.10 8.17 -2.85
CA PRO A 625 22.93 8.40 -1.68
C PRO A 625 22.19 8.06 -0.38
N ARG A 626 22.93 7.96 0.73
CA ARG A 626 22.35 7.62 2.04
C ARG A 626 21.43 8.70 2.58
N VAL A 627 21.65 9.95 2.18
CA VAL A 627 20.87 11.11 2.59
C VAL A 627 20.11 11.65 1.38
N VAL A 628 18.79 11.74 1.50
CA VAL A 628 17.92 12.34 0.50
C VAL A 628 17.09 13.45 1.16
N VAL A 629 17.05 14.63 0.54
CA VAL A 629 16.20 15.74 0.98
C VAL A 629 15.17 16.00 -0.11
N LEU A 630 13.90 15.79 0.21
CA LEU A 630 12.76 16.05 -0.66
C LEU A 630 12.08 17.34 -0.18
N GLY A 631 12.50 18.47 -0.72
CA GLY A 631 11.85 19.77 -0.55
C GLY A 631 10.53 19.86 -1.32
N CYS A 632 9.69 18.82 -1.22
CA CYS A 632 8.47 18.65 -2.00
C CYS A 632 7.29 18.42 -1.06
N CYS A 633 6.17 19.12 -1.27
CA CYS A 633 4.91 18.87 -0.57
C CYS A 633 4.51 17.39 -0.65
N TRP A 634 3.90 16.84 0.40
CA TRP A 634 3.37 15.46 0.45
C TRP A 634 4.37 14.29 0.19
N SER A 635 5.65 14.58 -0.07
CA SER A 635 6.68 13.56 -0.36
C SER A 635 6.92 12.57 0.79
N ALA A 636 6.57 12.95 2.00
CA ALA A 636 6.65 12.16 3.23
C ALA A 636 5.28 11.72 3.77
N LYS A 637 4.15 12.05 3.12
CA LYS A 637 2.82 11.64 3.57
C LYS A 637 2.72 10.11 3.62
N SER A 638 2.18 9.55 4.71
CA SER A 638 1.82 8.14 4.72
C SER A 638 0.66 7.91 3.75
N THR A 639 0.59 6.67 3.29
CA THR A 639 -0.35 6.26 2.27
C THR A 639 -1.69 5.90 2.90
N GLU A 640 -2.79 6.40 2.34
CA GLU A 640 -4.15 6.13 2.83
C GLU A 640 -4.52 4.66 2.71
N ARG A 641 -3.86 3.91 1.81
CA ARG A 641 -3.99 2.46 1.69
C ARG A 641 -2.65 1.77 1.93
N ALA A 642 -2.70 0.59 2.54
CA ALA A 642 -1.53 -0.19 2.91
C ALA A 642 -0.78 -0.80 1.71
N ASP A 643 -1.30 -0.69 0.48
CA ASP A 643 -0.71 -1.21 -0.75
C ASP A 643 -0.02 -0.13 -1.60
N THR A 644 0.25 1.05 -1.03
CA THR A 644 0.73 2.21 -1.78
C THR A 644 1.94 2.85 -1.09
N THR A 645 2.67 3.73 -1.79
CA THR A 645 4.05 4.04 -1.39
C THR A 645 4.39 5.52 -1.46
N ALA A 646 4.74 6.12 -0.32
CA ALA A 646 5.24 7.49 -0.25
C ALA A 646 6.61 7.64 -0.93
N ALA A 647 6.96 8.83 -1.42
CA ALA A 647 8.28 9.09 -2.01
C ALA A 647 9.41 8.81 -1.02
N ALA A 648 9.23 9.17 0.25
CA ALA A 648 10.19 8.87 1.30
C ALA A 648 10.40 7.36 1.51
N LEU A 649 9.34 6.54 1.44
CA LEU A 649 9.47 5.09 1.51
C LEU A 649 10.26 4.55 0.30
N SER A 650 9.96 5.04 -0.91
CA SER A 650 10.71 4.66 -2.11
C SER A 650 12.20 5.00 -1.99
N CYS A 651 12.56 6.14 -1.39
CA CYS A 651 13.96 6.47 -1.10
C CYS A 651 14.60 5.46 -0.13
N LEU A 652 13.92 5.12 0.97
CA LEU A 652 14.44 4.16 1.95
C LEU A 652 14.63 2.76 1.36
N VAL A 653 13.70 2.33 0.51
CA VAL A 653 13.80 1.05 -0.22
C VAL A 653 14.91 1.11 -1.26
N ALA A 654 15.09 2.26 -1.93
CA ALA A 654 16.21 2.54 -2.82
C ALA A 654 17.57 2.66 -2.11
N GLY A 655 17.63 2.44 -0.79
CA GLY A 655 18.86 2.36 -0.03
C GLY A 655 19.27 3.66 0.68
N ALA A 656 18.47 4.72 0.60
CA ALA A 656 18.62 5.84 1.53
C ALA A 656 18.40 5.35 2.97
N SER A 657 19.05 6.01 3.93
CA SER A 657 18.85 5.75 5.35
C SER A 657 18.31 6.95 6.12
N GLN A 658 18.40 8.13 5.51
CA GLN A 658 17.93 9.39 6.03
C GLN A 658 17.19 10.12 4.91
N VAL A 659 15.92 10.44 5.15
CA VAL A 659 15.09 11.18 4.21
C VAL A 659 14.47 12.36 4.92
N VAL A 660 14.58 13.55 4.36
CA VAL A 660 13.73 14.69 4.77
C VAL A 660 12.61 14.82 3.74
N GLY A 661 11.37 15.02 4.17
CA GLY A 661 10.25 15.21 3.25
C GLY A 661 9.08 15.95 3.88
N GLY A 662 8.13 16.37 3.03
CA GLY A 662 6.92 17.09 3.45
C GLY A 662 5.74 16.16 3.76
N LEU A 663 5.19 16.27 4.96
CA LEU A 663 4.04 15.48 5.42
C LEU A 663 2.71 15.98 4.82
N TRP A 664 2.62 17.27 4.52
CA TRP A 664 1.48 17.93 3.86
C TRP A 664 1.96 19.01 2.87
N ALA A 665 1.07 19.93 2.47
CA ALA A 665 1.44 21.11 1.69
C ALA A 665 2.17 22.11 2.57
N ILE A 666 3.35 22.57 2.16
CA ILE A 666 4.20 23.45 2.98
C ILE A 666 4.43 24.73 2.19
N ASP A 667 4.43 25.87 2.89
CA ASP A 667 4.84 27.14 2.29
C ASP A 667 6.28 27.02 1.74
N ASP A 668 6.42 27.29 0.44
CA ASP A 668 7.67 27.11 -0.30
C ASP A 668 8.80 27.97 0.27
N GLU A 669 8.54 29.26 0.50
CA GLU A 669 9.57 30.18 0.99
C GLU A 669 10.04 29.79 2.40
N LEU A 670 9.10 29.44 3.29
CA LEU A 670 9.39 28.97 4.64
C LEU A 670 10.18 27.66 4.63
N ALA A 671 9.77 26.69 3.81
CA ALA A 671 10.48 25.42 3.63
C ALA A 671 11.91 25.64 3.13
N GLY A 672 12.08 26.49 2.11
CA GLY A 672 13.39 26.81 1.54
C GLY A 672 14.32 27.50 2.55
N ARG A 673 13.79 28.42 3.36
CA ARG A 673 14.56 29.05 4.45
C ARG A 673 14.98 28.05 5.53
N LEU A 674 14.07 27.15 5.93
CA LEU A 674 14.34 26.11 6.91
C LEU A 674 15.42 25.13 6.41
N LEU A 675 15.30 24.66 5.16
CA LEU A 675 16.26 23.75 4.55
C LEU A 675 17.62 24.41 4.33
N ALA A 676 17.67 25.68 3.91
CA ALA A 676 18.91 26.44 3.80
C ALA A 676 19.69 26.54 5.13
N ASP A 677 19.01 26.85 6.25
CA ASP A 677 19.65 26.86 7.57
C ASP A 677 20.05 25.44 8.04
N THR A 678 19.25 24.43 7.66
CA THR A 678 19.60 23.02 7.90
C THR A 678 20.90 22.63 7.18
N TYR A 679 21.05 23.01 5.90
CA TYR A 679 22.27 22.79 5.12
C TYR A 679 23.49 23.50 5.74
N ASP A 680 23.36 24.76 6.17
CA ASP A 680 24.45 25.48 6.85
C ASP A 680 24.92 24.74 8.11
N ARG A 681 23.99 24.33 8.97
CA ARG A 681 24.32 23.61 10.22
C ARG A 681 24.94 22.25 9.94
N HIS A 682 24.40 21.50 8.98
CA HIS A 682 24.90 20.17 8.69
C HIS A 682 26.25 20.19 7.97
N LEU A 683 26.35 20.95 6.88
CA LEU A 683 27.47 20.88 5.94
C LEU A 683 28.65 21.77 6.34
N ARG A 684 28.39 22.92 6.99
CA ARG A 684 29.46 23.82 7.46
C ARG A 684 29.84 23.55 8.92
N ARG A 685 28.86 23.33 9.79
CA ARG A 685 29.10 23.18 11.24
C ARG A 685 29.25 21.73 11.70
N GLY A 686 29.02 20.76 10.81
CA GLY A 686 29.17 19.33 11.11
C GLY A 686 28.12 18.79 12.08
N VAL A 687 26.98 19.46 12.23
CA VAL A 687 25.87 19.00 13.08
C VAL A 687 25.19 17.81 12.39
N PRO A 688 24.87 16.70 13.08
CA PRO A 688 24.08 15.61 12.49
C PRO A 688 22.78 16.12 11.85
N LEU A 689 22.41 15.61 10.68
CA LEU A 689 21.25 16.11 9.92
C LEU A 689 19.93 16.19 10.72
N PRO A 690 19.50 15.17 11.50
CA PRO A 690 18.26 15.29 12.27
C PRO A 690 18.35 16.39 13.34
N GLN A 691 19.54 16.58 13.92
CA GLN A 691 19.79 17.67 14.86
C GLN A 691 19.80 19.03 14.16
N ALA A 692 20.38 19.11 12.96
CA ALA A 692 20.43 20.33 12.16
C ALA A 692 19.01 20.80 11.79
N LEU A 693 18.14 19.89 11.33
CA LEU A 693 16.74 20.19 11.02
C LEU A 693 16.00 20.67 12.27
N ARG A 694 16.14 19.95 13.40
CA ARG A 694 15.51 20.32 14.67
C ARG A 694 15.94 21.71 15.14
N GLN A 695 17.23 22.01 15.09
CA GLN A 695 17.75 23.30 15.50
C GLN A 695 17.35 24.44 14.54
N ALA A 696 17.28 24.18 13.24
CA ALA A 696 16.82 25.16 12.26
C ALA A 696 15.33 25.49 12.48
N HIS A 697 14.51 24.47 12.73
CA HIS A 697 13.10 24.62 13.08
C HIS A 697 12.91 25.46 14.35
N LEU A 698 13.64 25.14 15.42
CA LEU A 698 13.59 25.91 16.67
C LEU A 698 14.13 27.34 16.54
N ALA A 699 14.96 27.63 15.54
CA ALA A 699 15.47 28.96 15.28
C ALA A 699 14.45 29.86 14.55
N LEU A 700 13.39 29.28 13.96
CA LEU A 700 12.31 30.05 13.37
C LEU A 700 11.54 30.84 14.46
N PRO A 701 10.99 32.03 14.12
CA PRO A 701 10.03 32.73 14.95
C PRO A 701 8.86 31.81 15.36
N PRO A 702 8.36 31.88 16.61
CA PRO A 702 7.32 30.98 17.10
C PRO A 702 6.04 30.95 16.24
N ASP A 703 5.70 32.04 15.57
CA ASP A 703 4.55 32.20 14.67
C ASP A 703 4.74 31.49 13.32
N LEU A 704 5.98 31.21 12.90
CA LEU A 704 6.29 30.52 11.65
C LEU A 704 6.55 29.01 11.85
N ARG A 705 6.80 28.56 13.08
CA ARG A 705 7.12 27.15 13.35
C ARG A 705 6.00 26.18 12.95
N PRO A 706 4.70 26.45 13.21
CA PRO A 706 3.65 25.52 12.84
C PRO A 706 3.63 25.22 11.33
N GLY A 707 3.71 26.26 10.48
CA GLY A 707 3.79 26.10 9.02
C GLY A 707 5.03 25.36 8.51
N ALA A 708 6.14 25.40 9.27
CA ALA A 708 7.35 24.66 8.93
C ALA A 708 7.35 23.20 9.43
N ALA A 709 6.43 22.85 10.34
CA ALA A 709 6.40 21.55 11.00
C ALA A 709 6.00 20.40 10.07
N GLY A 710 5.53 20.72 8.86
CA GLY A 710 5.28 19.75 7.80
C GLY A 710 6.55 19.07 7.28
N LEU A 711 7.73 19.70 7.43
CA LEU A 711 9.01 19.07 7.08
C LEU A 711 9.46 18.11 8.20
N ALA A 712 9.56 16.83 7.87
CA ALA A 712 9.92 15.77 8.81
C ALA A 712 11.16 15.00 8.36
N PHE A 713 11.90 14.50 9.36
CA PHE A 713 13.01 13.59 9.15
C PHE A 713 12.55 12.15 9.31
N ILE A 714 12.71 11.34 8.27
CA ILE A 714 12.31 9.94 8.19
C ILE A 714 13.54 9.01 8.09
N GLY A 715 13.52 7.91 8.83
CA GLY A 715 14.50 6.83 8.73
C GLY A 715 15.29 6.64 10.02
N ARG A 716 16.58 6.27 9.89
CA ARG A 716 17.40 5.81 11.02
C ARG A 716 17.77 6.91 12.00
N GLY A 717 18.06 8.10 11.48
CA GLY A 717 18.68 9.20 12.21
C GLY A 717 20.17 9.00 12.47
#